data_AF-W0F064-F1
#
_entry.id   AF-W0F064-F1
#
_cell.length_a   1.000
_cell.length_b   1.000
_cell.length_c   1.000
_cell.angle_alpha   90.00
_cell.angle_beta   90.00
_cell.angle_gamma   90.00
#
_symmetry.space_group_name_H-M   'P 1'
#
loop_
_entity.id
_entity.type
_entity.pdbx_description
1 polymer ?
#
loop_
_entity_poly.entity_id
_entity_poly.type
_entity_poly.pdbx_seq_one_letter_code
_entity_poly.pdbx_strand_id
1 'polypeptide(L)'
;MAVNFNRWSRNNYVLVPAILYNGNRYPSIGNGYNPDYPKEMYYNPKVPLTISNDPRLAIEKNRASVVELQTGNAATPAMCFFAPASGKSLVLLTDQCSQYGNHGLTITENKEQTQSSFIVTAPAMRQTAPGFGDFHRSGDKAPDWKAGDSLTLHLRLFVINTTGIPELLMFFMQHRKDITGKNQPRSWLPMSYYAGLATTITSNNFREFPAGSYYLPENSKDFQLGWVSGMMNTYPMLALNNKKERERVGRELDFVINKLQGKSGYFYGGITADGAIRPEKMNPAFPAVQAMVRKNSDALLWLIKHLLLFKAQGFQKMIKPEWEAAAQKLARAFVNTWEKNGQFGQYIVPETGEIAVFNSTAGAIAPAGLALASGYFHNPRFLKVAEASANYYYNRDVVQQGLTGGDCGDISMDANSESAFGFLESLMALYSYTGDKSWLKKAEVTAALAATWTLSYDAVFPPQSQIGKLGSHMAGAVWASIQNKHAAPGICTASGDYLFKLYRATSNPLYADLIGDIQHAQAEAVNIPPVHITTNNLTGSSMERIQPSDAEGKDAIGNFINTRNSWTETNGVLMALELPGIYAQTDTKKVQVFDHVEARIIKTGKAGVTLAITNKTKYTASVAIFAETSNQAQTPLSYTAFVNWPKVTIEPGKVTKVDIDNAGKLRPAF
;
A
#
# COMPACT_ATOMS: atom_id res chain seq x y z
N MET A 1 -11.98 -27.56 -13.47
CA MET A 1 -11.22 -28.48 -12.59
C MET A 1 -11.63 -28.23 -11.15
N ALA A 2 -11.74 -29.27 -10.31
CA ALA A 2 -12.13 -29.14 -8.91
C ALA A 2 -11.19 -29.93 -7.98
N VAL A 3 -10.71 -29.30 -6.90
CA VAL A 3 -10.05 -29.98 -5.77
C VAL A 3 -11.06 -30.12 -4.65
N ASN A 4 -11.39 -31.36 -4.26
CA ASN A 4 -12.40 -31.65 -3.24
C ASN A 4 -11.75 -32.07 -1.92
N PHE A 5 -12.24 -31.52 -0.81
CA PHE A 5 -11.80 -31.82 0.55
C PHE A 5 -12.94 -32.42 1.34
N ASN A 6 -12.87 -33.73 1.61
CA ASN A 6 -13.90 -34.45 2.37
C ASN A 6 -13.70 -34.40 3.90
N ARG A 7 -12.59 -33.82 4.35
CA ARG A 7 -12.24 -33.61 5.77
C ARG A 7 -11.96 -32.13 6.01
N TRP A 8 -12.91 -31.30 5.60
CA TRP A 8 -12.83 -29.86 5.72
C TRP A 8 -13.23 -29.41 7.13
N SER A 9 -12.77 -28.21 7.52
CA SER A 9 -13.19 -27.56 8.75
C SER A 9 -13.48 -26.09 8.46
N ARG A 10 -14.60 -25.57 8.98
CA ARG A 10 -14.92 -24.13 8.99
C ARG A 10 -13.78 -23.26 9.56
N ASN A 11 -12.95 -23.82 10.44
CA ASN A 11 -11.85 -23.12 11.11
C ASN A 11 -10.59 -22.98 10.23
N ASN A 12 -10.60 -23.51 9.00
CA ASN A 12 -9.52 -23.29 8.06
C ASN A 12 -9.47 -21.81 7.66
N TYR A 13 -8.28 -21.23 7.68
CA TYR A 13 -8.05 -19.89 7.15
C TYR A 13 -8.07 -19.97 5.63
N VAL A 14 -8.99 -19.27 4.97
CA VAL A 14 -9.11 -19.23 3.50
C VAL A 14 -8.66 -17.87 3.00
N LEU A 15 -7.81 -17.88 1.97
CA LEU A 15 -7.24 -16.69 1.34
C LEU A 15 -7.47 -16.73 -0.18
N VAL A 16 -8.02 -15.65 -0.72
CA VAL A 16 -7.93 -15.31 -2.14
C VAL A 16 -7.34 -13.89 -2.18
N PRO A 17 -6.16 -13.69 -2.78
CA PRO A 17 -5.43 -12.42 -2.72
C PRO A 17 -6.31 -11.23 -3.10
N ALA A 18 -6.32 -10.19 -2.26
CA ALA A 18 -7.11 -8.96 -2.37
C ALA A 18 -8.65 -9.04 -2.20
N ILE A 19 -9.23 -10.22 -1.97
CA ILE A 19 -10.70 -10.36 -1.93
C ILE A 19 -11.25 -11.19 -0.76
N LEU A 20 -10.54 -12.23 -0.32
CA LEU A 20 -10.94 -13.07 0.81
C LEU A 20 -9.77 -13.21 1.79
N TYR A 21 -9.99 -12.84 3.05
CA TYR A 21 -9.06 -13.11 4.14
C TYR A 21 -9.81 -13.78 5.29
N ASN A 22 -9.31 -14.94 5.73
CA ASN A 22 -10.01 -15.81 6.68
C ASN A 22 -11.44 -16.18 6.22
N GLY A 23 -11.63 -16.32 4.90
CA GLY A 23 -12.93 -16.54 4.28
C GLY A 23 -13.94 -15.40 4.47
N ASN A 24 -13.50 -14.22 4.93
CA ASN A 24 -14.33 -13.07 5.28
C ASN A 24 -15.50 -13.43 6.22
N ARG A 25 -15.29 -14.34 7.18
CA ARG A 25 -16.35 -14.79 8.13
C ARG A 25 -16.61 -13.77 9.24
N TYR A 26 -16.97 -12.56 8.86
CA TYR A 26 -17.22 -11.43 9.74
C TYR A 26 -18.62 -10.85 9.49
N PRO A 27 -19.33 -10.37 10.53
CA PRO A 27 -20.61 -9.70 10.34
C PRO A 27 -20.51 -8.61 9.27
N SER A 28 -21.44 -8.65 8.32
CA SER A 28 -21.50 -7.71 7.22
C SER A 28 -22.46 -6.57 7.55
N ILE A 29 -22.09 -5.34 7.20
CA ILE A 29 -22.92 -4.15 7.39
C ILE A 29 -23.25 -3.48 6.05
N GLY A 30 -24.49 -2.98 5.96
CA GLY A 30 -24.99 -2.28 4.78
C GLY A 30 -25.05 -3.13 3.50
N ASN A 31 -25.33 -2.46 2.38
CA ASN A 31 -25.36 -3.04 1.03
C ASN A 31 -25.03 -1.94 0.01
N GLY A 32 -23.81 -1.44 0.07
CA GLY A 32 -23.29 -0.39 -0.79
C GLY A 32 -21.99 0.22 -0.26
N TYR A 33 -21.54 1.28 -0.93
CA TYR A 33 -20.30 1.97 -0.63
C TYR A 33 -20.34 2.72 0.71
N ASN A 34 -19.29 2.57 1.52
CA ASN A 34 -19.09 3.24 2.81
C ASN A 34 -20.33 3.19 3.74
N PRO A 35 -20.82 2.00 4.12
CA PRO A 35 -22.08 1.87 4.86
C PRO A 35 -22.00 2.50 6.25
N ASP A 36 -23.08 3.15 6.70
CA ASP A 36 -23.16 3.73 8.03
C ASP A 36 -22.97 2.68 9.14
N TYR A 37 -22.31 3.07 10.22
CA TYR A 37 -22.16 2.19 11.38
C TYR A 37 -23.41 2.21 12.24
N PRO A 38 -23.94 1.03 12.62
CA PRO A 38 -25.05 0.96 13.53
C PRO A 38 -24.60 1.37 14.95
N LYS A 39 -25.58 1.81 15.76
CA LYS A 39 -25.33 2.51 17.04
C LYS A 39 -24.48 1.68 18.01
N GLU A 40 -24.66 0.36 18.02
CA GLU A 40 -23.99 -0.59 18.90
C GLU A 40 -22.49 -0.76 18.65
N MET A 41 -21.96 -0.26 17.52
CA MET A 41 -20.52 -0.26 17.26
C MET A 41 -19.79 0.84 18.03
N TYR A 42 -20.49 1.93 18.38
CA TYR A 42 -19.88 3.08 19.02
C TYR A 42 -19.71 2.89 20.53
N TYR A 43 -18.58 3.33 21.05
CA TYR A 43 -18.19 3.27 22.46
C TYR A 43 -18.32 1.85 23.05
N ASN A 44 -18.11 0.83 22.20
CA ASN A 44 -18.22 -0.57 22.55
C ASN A 44 -16.87 -1.29 22.38
N PRO A 45 -16.13 -1.51 23.48
CA PRO A 45 -14.84 -2.22 23.44
C PRO A 45 -14.92 -3.68 22.97
N LYS A 46 -16.14 -4.24 22.89
CA LYS A 46 -16.40 -5.64 22.48
C LYS A 46 -16.99 -5.75 21.08
N VAL A 47 -17.03 -4.65 20.31
CA VAL A 47 -17.51 -4.69 18.92
C VAL A 47 -16.72 -5.73 18.11
N PRO A 48 -17.37 -6.67 17.41
CA PRO A 48 -16.67 -7.62 16.55
C PRO A 48 -16.07 -6.89 15.34
N LEU A 49 -15.09 -7.52 14.68
CA LEU A 49 -14.65 -7.03 13.37
C LEU A 49 -15.84 -7.13 12.41
N THR A 50 -16.14 -6.06 11.68
CA THR A 50 -17.24 -6.01 10.70
C THR A 50 -16.71 -5.68 9.30
N ILE A 51 -17.35 -6.22 8.27
CA ILE A 51 -17.01 -5.95 6.87
C ILE A 51 -18.20 -5.36 6.13
N SER A 52 -18.00 -4.83 4.93
CA SER A 52 -19.07 -4.48 4.01
C SER A 52 -19.69 -5.72 3.38
N ASN A 53 -20.71 -5.57 2.51
CA ASN A 53 -21.33 -6.71 1.85
C ASN A 53 -20.46 -7.24 0.70
N ASP A 54 -19.40 -7.95 1.08
CA ASP A 54 -18.38 -8.51 0.21
C ASP A 54 -18.50 -10.04 0.08
N PRO A 55 -17.84 -10.64 -0.94
CA PRO A 55 -17.72 -12.09 -1.05
C PRO A 55 -17.24 -12.70 0.27
N ARG A 56 -17.96 -13.71 0.77
CA ARG A 56 -17.65 -14.36 2.04
C ARG A 56 -18.20 -15.78 2.12
N LEU A 57 -17.53 -16.60 2.91
CA LEU A 57 -18.07 -17.87 3.36
C LEU A 57 -19.07 -17.63 4.51
N ALA A 58 -20.01 -18.55 4.71
CA ALA A 58 -21.07 -18.39 5.70
C ALA A 58 -20.49 -18.21 7.12
N ILE A 59 -20.99 -17.19 7.81
CA ILE A 59 -20.66 -16.95 9.21
C ILE A 59 -21.43 -17.94 10.07
N GLU A 60 -22.68 -18.23 9.71
CA GLU A 60 -23.53 -19.16 10.44
C GLU A 60 -23.02 -20.60 10.31
N LYS A 61 -23.21 -21.37 11.39
CA LYS A 61 -23.00 -22.81 11.37
C LYS A 61 -24.15 -23.49 10.62
N ASN A 62 -23.90 -24.68 10.07
CA ASN A 62 -24.92 -25.48 9.37
C ASN A 62 -25.55 -24.75 8.16
N ARG A 63 -24.75 -23.92 7.48
CA ARG A 63 -25.14 -23.16 6.29
C ARG A 63 -24.11 -23.39 5.19
N ALA A 64 -24.59 -23.79 4.02
CA ALA A 64 -23.76 -23.95 2.84
C ALA A 64 -23.26 -22.59 2.35
N SER A 65 -22.07 -22.59 1.75
CA SER A 65 -21.43 -21.37 1.25
C SER A 65 -21.00 -21.55 -0.18
N VAL A 66 -21.12 -20.50 -0.98
CA VAL A 66 -20.50 -20.40 -2.31
C VAL A 66 -19.92 -19.00 -2.43
N VAL A 67 -18.63 -18.92 -2.76
CA VAL A 67 -18.00 -17.70 -3.25
C VAL A 67 -17.63 -17.94 -4.69
N GLU A 68 -18.12 -17.08 -5.59
CA GLU A 68 -17.83 -17.12 -7.02
C GLU A 68 -17.11 -15.84 -7.42
N LEU A 69 -15.92 -15.99 -8.00
CA LEU A 69 -15.05 -14.88 -8.41
C LEU A 69 -14.53 -15.13 -9.82
N GLN A 70 -13.98 -14.09 -10.45
CA GLN A 70 -13.09 -14.23 -11.59
C GLN A 70 -11.65 -13.96 -11.16
N THR A 71 -10.68 -14.44 -11.92
CA THR A 71 -9.25 -14.17 -11.68
C THR A 71 -8.93 -12.68 -11.64
N GLY A 72 -9.65 -11.84 -12.40
CA GLY A 72 -9.55 -10.38 -12.32
C GLY A 72 -9.99 -9.77 -10.99
N ASN A 73 -10.67 -10.51 -10.10
CA ASN A 73 -10.97 -10.06 -8.73
C ASN A 73 -9.80 -10.29 -7.76
N ALA A 74 -8.69 -10.92 -8.18
CA ALA A 74 -7.60 -11.29 -7.30
C ALA A 74 -6.28 -10.65 -7.73
N ALA A 75 -5.46 -10.20 -6.76
CA ALA A 75 -4.13 -9.65 -7.03
C ALA A 75 -3.16 -10.70 -7.61
N THR A 76 -3.39 -11.96 -7.27
CA THR A 76 -2.76 -13.12 -7.87
C THR A 76 -3.87 -14.13 -8.14
N PRO A 77 -3.97 -14.74 -9.34
CA PRO A 77 -4.96 -15.77 -9.64
C PRO A 77 -4.70 -17.04 -8.82
N ALA A 78 -5.16 -17.02 -7.57
CA ALA A 78 -4.83 -18.02 -6.57
C ALA A 78 -5.99 -18.25 -5.58
N MET A 79 -6.13 -19.50 -5.12
CA MET A 79 -6.94 -19.84 -3.95
C MET A 79 -6.08 -20.63 -2.96
N CYS A 80 -6.07 -20.18 -1.72
CA CYS A 80 -5.20 -20.69 -0.68
C CYS A 80 -6.00 -21.06 0.57
N PHE A 81 -5.50 -22.01 1.36
CA PHE A 81 -5.95 -22.16 2.75
C PHE A 81 -4.87 -22.71 3.67
N PHE A 82 -5.04 -22.48 4.97
CA PHE A 82 -4.34 -23.16 6.05
C PHE A 82 -5.35 -23.93 6.91
N ALA A 83 -5.04 -25.20 7.20
CA ALA A 83 -5.84 -26.09 8.03
C ALA A 83 -5.13 -26.38 9.35
N PRO A 84 -5.49 -25.68 10.46
CA PRO A 84 -4.82 -25.83 11.74
C PRO A 84 -4.83 -27.26 12.27
N ALA A 85 -5.94 -27.98 12.08
CA ALA A 85 -6.13 -29.33 12.60
C ALA A 85 -5.14 -30.36 12.01
N SER A 86 -4.61 -30.10 10.81
CA SER A 86 -3.65 -30.99 10.15
C SER A 86 -2.25 -30.40 10.01
N GLY A 87 -2.06 -29.12 10.35
CA GLY A 87 -0.79 -28.40 10.13
C GLY A 87 -0.40 -28.34 8.65
N LYS A 88 -1.39 -28.16 7.77
CA LYS A 88 -1.18 -28.14 6.31
C LYS A 88 -1.75 -26.90 5.67
N SER A 89 -1.06 -26.43 4.64
CA SER A 89 -1.54 -25.40 3.74
C SER A 89 -1.65 -25.91 2.31
N LEU A 90 -2.54 -25.25 1.57
CA LEU A 90 -2.71 -25.43 0.15
C LEU A 90 -2.61 -24.09 -0.56
N VAL A 91 -1.92 -24.09 -1.70
CA VAL A 91 -1.86 -22.96 -2.63
C VAL A 91 -2.16 -23.50 -4.03
N LEU A 92 -3.28 -23.08 -4.62
CA LEU A 92 -3.66 -23.39 -6.00
C LEU A 92 -3.50 -22.12 -6.83
N LEU A 93 -2.57 -22.12 -7.78
CA LEU A 93 -2.32 -21.05 -8.74
C LEU A 93 -2.91 -21.41 -10.11
N THR A 94 -3.35 -20.41 -10.84
CA THR A 94 -3.77 -20.49 -12.25
C THR A 94 -3.23 -19.30 -13.05
N ASP A 95 -3.31 -19.35 -14.37
CA ASP A 95 -3.18 -18.17 -15.24
C ASP A 95 -4.43 -17.28 -15.16
N GLN A 96 -4.37 -16.07 -15.72
CA GLN A 96 -5.50 -15.14 -15.67
C GLN A 96 -6.68 -15.64 -16.51
N CYS A 97 -6.44 -15.98 -17.78
CA CYS A 97 -7.49 -16.13 -18.77
C CYS A 97 -7.12 -17.09 -19.89
N SER A 98 -8.15 -17.49 -20.63
CA SER A 98 -8.03 -18.14 -21.94
C SER A 98 -8.63 -17.28 -23.05
N GLN A 99 -8.71 -17.82 -24.27
CA GLN A 99 -9.43 -17.20 -25.38
C GLN A 99 -10.92 -16.90 -25.08
N TYR A 100 -11.52 -17.56 -24.08
CA TYR A 100 -12.90 -17.32 -23.66
C TYR A 100 -13.04 -16.29 -22.53
N GLY A 101 -11.94 -15.68 -22.08
CA GLY A 101 -11.91 -14.70 -21.00
C GLY A 101 -11.31 -15.22 -19.69
N ASN A 102 -11.43 -14.41 -18.63
CA ASN A 102 -10.92 -14.70 -17.30
C ASN A 102 -11.46 -16.03 -16.77
N HIS A 103 -10.63 -16.77 -16.03
CA HIS A 103 -11.05 -17.98 -15.33
C HIS A 103 -11.94 -17.66 -14.13
N GLY A 104 -12.83 -18.57 -13.78
CA GLY A 104 -13.61 -18.52 -12.55
C GLY A 104 -12.83 -19.13 -11.40
N LEU A 105 -12.93 -18.52 -10.23
CA LEU A 105 -12.41 -19.02 -8.96
C LEU A 105 -13.61 -19.22 -8.02
N THR A 106 -13.98 -20.48 -7.76
CA THR A 106 -15.15 -20.80 -6.92
C THR A 106 -14.74 -21.63 -5.72
N ILE A 107 -15.21 -21.22 -4.53
CA ILE A 107 -15.05 -21.96 -3.27
C ILE A 107 -16.44 -22.32 -2.75
N THR A 108 -16.67 -23.61 -2.53
CA THR A 108 -17.93 -24.10 -1.94
C THR A 108 -17.70 -24.75 -0.59
N GLU A 109 -18.69 -24.66 0.30
CA GLU A 109 -18.78 -25.46 1.52
C GLU A 109 -20.15 -26.12 1.59
N ASN A 110 -20.19 -27.39 1.98
CA ASN A 110 -21.46 -28.04 2.27
C ASN A 110 -22.12 -27.42 3.51
N LYS A 111 -23.39 -27.78 3.74
CA LYS A 111 -24.17 -27.27 4.87
C LYS A 111 -23.48 -27.51 6.20
N GLU A 112 -22.95 -28.70 6.41
CA GLU A 112 -22.29 -29.11 7.65
C GLU A 112 -20.88 -28.50 7.81
N GLN A 113 -20.34 -27.84 6.77
CA GLN A 113 -19.01 -27.23 6.74
C GLN A 113 -17.88 -28.24 7.04
N THR A 114 -18.11 -29.49 6.63
CA THR A 114 -17.19 -30.64 6.73
C THR A 114 -16.61 -31.06 5.38
N GLN A 115 -17.12 -30.48 4.30
CA GLN A 115 -16.63 -30.65 2.93
C GLN A 115 -16.49 -29.30 2.23
N SER A 116 -15.46 -29.18 1.39
CA SER A 116 -15.24 -27.98 0.57
C SER A 116 -14.67 -28.34 -0.79
N SER A 117 -14.91 -27.51 -1.78
CA SER A 117 -14.33 -27.62 -3.12
C SER A 117 -13.73 -26.30 -3.57
N PHE A 118 -12.53 -26.37 -4.14
CA PHE A 118 -11.83 -25.26 -4.78
C PHE A 118 -11.84 -25.52 -6.28
N ILE A 119 -12.53 -24.68 -7.03
CA ILE A 119 -12.90 -24.95 -8.42
C ILE A 119 -12.35 -23.84 -9.32
N VAL A 120 -11.67 -24.23 -10.39
CA VAL A 120 -11.27 -23.34 -11.49
C VAL A 120 -12.11 -23.66 -12.71
N THR A 121 -12.84 -22.67 -13.22
CA THR A 121 -13.64 -22.78 -14.46
C THR A 121 -13.04 -21.91 -15.56
N ALA A 122 -13.32 -22.24 -16.82
CA ALA A 122 -12.86 -21.45 -17.95
C ALA A 122 -13.94 -21.39 -19.03
N PRO A 123 -14.59 -20.21 -19.21
CA PRO A 123 -14.40 -18.96 -18.47
C PRO A 123 -15.03 -18.98 -17.06
N ALA A 124 -15.00 -17.84 -16.37
CA ALA A 124 -15.84 -17.57 -15.21
C ALA A 124 -17.33 -17.67 -15.56
N MET A 125 -18.10 -18.32 -14.70
CA MET A 125 -19.55 -18.51 -14.85
C MET A 125 -20.24 -18.25 -13.50
N ARG A 126 -20.23 -16.99 -13.06
CA ARG A 126 -20.81 -16.58 -11.77
C ARG A 126 -22.28 -16.23 -11.91
N GLN A 127 -23.07 -16.34 -10.85
CA GLN A 127 -24.43 -15.79 -10.83
C GLN A 127 -24.41 -14.27 -10.64
N THR A 128 -23.57 -13.80 -9.72
CA THR A 128 -23.40 -12.38 -9.39
C THR A 128 -21.94 -11.98 -9.46
N ALA A 129 -21.68 -10.72 -9.81
CA ALA A 129 -20.38 -10.09 -9.72
C ALA A 129 -20.33 -9.19 -8.48
N PRO A 130 -19.20 -9.17 -7.76
CA PRO A 130 -19.07 -8.32 -6.59
C PRO A 130 -18.77 -6.86 -7.00
N GLY A 131 -19.55 -5.92 -6.49
CA GLY A 131 -19.36 -4.48 -6.64
C GLY A 131 -18.64 -3.85 -5.44
N PHE A 132 -18.92 -2.59 -5.10
CA PHE A 132 -18.27 -1.89 -3.99
C PHE A 132 -19.10 -1.97 -2.71
N GLY A 133 -19.00 -3.11 -2.02
CA GLY A 133 -19.82 -3.43 -0.85
C GLY A 133 -21.24 -3.88 -1.22
N ASP A 134 -21.44 -4.37 -2.43
CA ASP A 134 -22.69 -4.90 -2.97
C ASP A 134 -22.45 -5.95 -4.07
N PHE A 135 -23.52 -6.40 -4.74
CA PHE A 135 -23.48 -7.37 -5.83
C PHE A 135 -24.45 -6.99 -6.96
N HIS A 136 -24.04 -7.27 -8.20
CA HIS A 136 -24.87 -7.13 -9.40
C HIS A 136 -24.87 -8.43 -10.21
N ARG A 137 -25.76 -8.54 -11.21
CA ARG A 137 -25.74 -9.70 -12.12
C ARG A 137 -24.40 -9.73 -12.86
N SER A 138 -23.76 -10.90 -12.91
CA SER A 138 -22.44 -11.04 -13.55
C SER A 138 -22.50 -10.77 -15.06
N GLY A 139 -23.58 -11.20 -15.72
CA GLY A 139 -23.67 -11.25 -17.17
C GLY A 139 -22.60 -12.16 -17.80
N ASP A 140 -22.06 -13.13 -17.06
CA ASP A 140 -21.12 -14.13 -17.58
C ASP A 140 -21.83 -15.00 -18.64
N LYS A 141 -21.09 -15.36 -19.70
CA LYS A 141 -21.63 -16.08 -20.86
C LYS A 141 -20.82 -17.34 -21.09
N ALA A 142 -21.53 -18.46 -21.29
CA ALA A 142 -20.89 -19.70 -21.68
C ALA A 142 -20.32 -19.58 -23.11
N PRO A 143 -19.14 -20.17 -23.38
CA PRO A 143 -18.60 -20.25 -24.72
C PRO A 143 -19.44 -21.22 -25.58
N ASP A 144 -19.53 -20.92 -26.87
CA ASP A 144 -20.21 -21.77 -27.86
C ASP A 144 -19.22 -22.78 -28.46
N TRP A 145 -19.05 -23.91 -27.77
CA TRP A 145 -18.12 -24.97 -28.16
C TRP A 145 -18.54 -25.66 -29.47
N LYS A 146 -17.57 -25.83 -30.37
CA LYS A 146 -17.71 -26.64 -31.58
C LYS A 146 -16.92 -27.94 -31.48
N ALA A 147 -17.31 -28.94 -32.27
CA ALA A 147 -16.58 -30.20 -32.33
C ALA A 147 -15.14 -29.95 -32.77
N GLY A 148 -14.17 -30.40 -31.96
CA GLY A 148 -12.75 -30.19 -32.19
C GLY A 148 -12.14 -28.99 -31.43
N ASP A 149 -12.96 -28.14 -30.82
CA ASP A 149 -12.46 -27.08 -29.94
C ASP A 149 -11.73 -27.69 -28.73
N SER A 150 -10.67 -27.02 -28.30
CA SER A 150 -9.89 -27.41 -27.14
C SER A 150 -9.50 -26.20 -26.31
N LEU A 151 -9.23 -26.45 -25.04
CA LEU A 151 -8.77 -25.45 -24.09
C LEU A 151 -7.75 -26.09 -23.16
N THR A 152 -6.69 -25.35 -22.86
CA THR A 152 -5.72 -25.71 -21.83
C THR A 152 -5.90 -24.81 -20.62
N LEU A 153 -5.85 -25.40 -19.42
CA LEU A 153 -5.78 -24.69 -18.14
C LEU A 153 -4.44 -24.97 -17.49
N HIS A 154 -3.70 -23.93 -17.13
CA HIS A 154 -2.42 -24.07 -16.44
C HIS A 154 -2.63 -23.92 -14.94
N LEU A 155 -2.33 -24.98 -14.19
CA LEU A 155 -2.54 -25.01 -12.75
C LEU A 155 -1.26 -25.46 -12.05
N ARG A 156 -0.99 -24.86 -10.89
CA ARG A 156 0.02 -25.37 -9.95
C ARG A 156 -0.58 -25.52 -8.58
N LEU A 157 -0.48 -26.72 -8.03
CA LEU A 157 -1.03 -27.06 -6.73
C LEU A 157 0.11 -27.42 -5.78
N PHE A 158 0.18 -26.71 -4.65
CA PHE A 158 1.06 -27.03 -3.54
C PHE A 158 0.26 -27.56 -2.36
N VAL A 159 0.74 -28.62 -1.74
CA VAL A 159 0.29 -29.11 -0.43
C VAL A 159 1.52 -29.20 0.46
N ILE A 160 1.57 -28.35 1.48
CA ILE A 160 2.76 -28.17 2.30
C ILE A 160 2.39 -28.29 3.78
N ASN A 161 3.36 -28.67 4.60
CA ASN A 161 3.22 -28.59 6.05
C ASN A 161 3.56 -27.17 6.50
N THR A 162 2.71 -26.60 7.35
CA THR A 162 2.86 -25.24 7.89
C THR A 162 2.40 -25.20 9.34
N THR A 163 3.00 -24.33 10.14
CA THR A 163 2.65 -24.18 11.57
C THR A 163 1.57 -23.12 11.81
N GLY A 164 1.31 -22.25 10.83
CA GLY A 164 0.35 -21.16 10.96
C GLY A 164 0.19 -20.33 9.68
N ILE A 165 -0.69 -19.33 9.75
CA ILE A 165 -0.94 -18.37 8.68
C ILE A 165 0.35 -17.65 8.22
N PRO A 166 1.27 -17.22 9.12
CA PRO A 166 2.53 -16.60 8.70
C PRO A 166 3.35 -17.40 7.69
N GLU A 167 3.47 -18.72 7.87
CA GLU A 167 4.23 -19.57 6.95
C GLU A 167 3.53 -19.74 5.60
N LEU A 168 2.19 -19.79 5.59
CA LEU A 168 1.41 -19.76 4.34
C LEU A 168 1.66 -18.46 3.56
N LEU A 169 1.64 -17.30 4.24
CA LEU A 169 1.86 -16.01 3.58
C LEU A 169 3.27 -15.95 2.97
N MET A 170 4.30 -16.34 3.72
CA MET A 170 5.68 -16.39 3.23
C MET A 170 5.82 -17.33 2.02
N PHE A 171 5.22 -18.51 2.09
CA PHE A 171 5.21 -19.46 0.98
C PHE A 171 4.48 -18.89 -0.25
N PHE A 172 3.33 -18.25 -0.04
CA PHE A 172 2.59 -17.58 -1.11
C PHE A 172 3.46 -16.51 -1.79
N MET A 173 4.11 -15.62 -1.03
CA MET A 173 4.96 -14.58 -1.62
C MET A 173 6.08 -15.16 -2.48
N GLN A 174 6.69 -16.27 -2.05
CA GLN A 174 7.73 -16.96 -2.79
C GLN A 174 7.24 -17.53 -4.14
N HIS A 175 6.00 -18.01 -4.18
CA HIS A 175 5.47 -18.78 -5.31
C HIS A 175 4.39 -18.05 -6.13
N ARG A 176 3.96 -16.84 -5.74
CA ARG A 176 2.82 -16.12 -6.36
C ARG A 176 2.97 -15.86 -7.87
N LYS A 177 4.19 -15.95 -8.40
CA LYS A 177 4.52 -15.74 -9.83
C LYS A 177 4.84 -17.04 -10.58
N ASP A 178 4.70 -18.21 -9.97
CA ASP A 178 5.20 -19.48 -10.52
C ASP A 178 4.49 -19.95 -11.80
N ILE A 179 3.25 -19.50 -12.06
CA ILE A 179 2.52 -19.78 -13.31
C ILE A 179 2.71 -18.66 -14.33
N THR A 180 2.64 -17.42 -13.90
CA THR A 180 2.67 -16.24 -14.78
C THR A 180 4.08 -15.84 -15.19
N GLY A 181 5.09 -16.31 -14.47
CA GLY A 181 6.49 -15.95 -14.68
C GLY A 181 6.85 -14.58 -14.12
N LYS A 182 8.06 -14.12 -14.44
CA LYS A 182 8.49 -12.75 -14.12
C LYS A 182 7.66 -11.77 -14.93
N ASN A 183 7.23 -10.69 -14.28
CA ASN A 183 6.56 -9.58 -14.95
C ASN A 183 7.51 -8.91 -15.96
N GLN A 184 6.93 -8.27 -16.97
CA GLN A 184 7.65 -7.58 -18.04
C GLN A 184 7.38 -6.07 -17.97
N PRO A 185 7.91 -5.38 -16.94
CA PRO A 185 7.64 -3.96 -16.77
C PRO A 185 8.17 -3.13 -17.94
N ARG A 186 7.42 -2.07 -18.32
CA ARG A 186 7.83 -1.16 -19.39
C ARG A 186 8.63 0.01 -18.84
N SER A 187 9.93 0.05 -19.15
CA SER A 187 10.77 1.20 -18.84
C SER A 187 10.51 2.36 -19.82
N TRP A 188 9.47 3.16 -19.57
CA TRP A 188 9.04 4.22 -20.50
C TRP A 188 9.13 5.65 -19.93
N LEU A 189 9.08 5.84 -18.61
CA LEU A 189 8.99 7.14 -17.95
C LEU A 189 9.95 7.21 -16.75
N PRO A 190 11.09 7.90 -16.84
CA PRO A 190 12.00 8.05 -15.71
C PRO A 190 11.29 8.72 -14.52
N MET A 191 11.53 8.20 -13.31
CA MET A 191 10.88 8.69 -12.09
C MET A 191 11.23 10.16 -11.82
N SER A 192 12.43 10.61 -12.21
CA SER A 192 12.83 12.02 -12.11
C SER A 192 11.99 12.94 -12.99
N TYR A 193 11.65 12.49 -14.21
CA TYR A 193 10.83 13.27 -15.14
C TYR A 193 9.40 13.38 -14.61
N TYR A 194 8.84 12.25 -14.17
CA TYR A 194 7.55 12.20 -13.51
C TYR A 194 7.48 13.11 -12.26
N ALA A 195 8.47 13.02 -11.37
CA ALA A 195 8.52 13.81 -10.15
C ALA A 195 8.48 15.32 -10.42
N GLY A 196 9.15 15.78 -11.49
CA GLY A 196 9.09 17.17 -11.94
C GLY A 196 7.67 17.61 -12.32
N LEU A 197 6.92 16.76 -13.01
CA LEU A 197 5.53 17.04 -13.39
C LEU A 197 4.60 17.06 -12.16
N ALA A 198 4.63 16.01 -11.34
CA ALA A 198 3.74 15.87 -10.19
C ALA A 198 4.00 16.93 -9.09
N THR A 199 5.26 17.30 -8.85
CA THR A 199 5.59 18.43 -7.95
C THR A 199 5.19 19.78 -8.53
N THR A 200 5.19 19.95 -9.86
CA THR A 200 4.64 21.15 -10.50
C THR A 200 3.13 21.25 -10.28
N ILE A 201 2.40 20.15 -10.46
CA ILE A 201 0.96 20.08 -10.14
C ILE A 201 0.73 20.47 -8.68
N THR A 202 1.48 19.86 -7.75
CA THR A 202 1.36 20.12 -6.32
C THR A 202 1.68 21.58 -5.97
N SER A 203 2.79 22.14 -6.48
CA SER A 203 3.14 23.56 -6.29
C SER A 203 2.03 24.51 -6.75
N ASN A 204 1.34 24.16 -7.85
CA ASN A 204 0.23 24.93 -8.40
C ASN A 204 -1.08 24.75 -7.62
N ASN A 205 -1.14 23.81 -6.68
CA ASN A 205 -2.27 23.57 -5.78
C ASN A 205 -2.17 24.32 -4.44
N PHE A 206 -1.12 25.09 -4.16
CA PHE A 206 -1.07 25.90 -2.94
C PHE A 206 -2.09 27.05 -3.00
N ARG A 207 -2.98 27.15 -2.01
CA ARG A 207 -4.03 28.15 -1.94
C ARG A 207 -4.14 28.75 -0.54
N GLU A 208 -4.76 29.91 -0.46
CA GLU A 208 -5.12 30.57 0.79
C GLU A 208 -6.63 30.64 0.92
N PHE A 209 -7.14 30.22 2.07
CA PHE A 209 -8.56 30.21 2.41
C PHE A 209 -8.76 30.81 3.81
N PRO A 210 -10.00 31.16 4.20
CA PRO A 210 -10.31 31.60 5.56
C PRO A 210 -9.83 30.61 6.64
N ALA A 211 -9.93 29.30 6.38
CA ALA A 211 -9.46 28.27 7.31
C ALA A 211 -7.92 28.30 7.51
N GLY A 212 -7.15 28.59 6.46
CA GLY A 212 -5.69 28.59 6.47
C GLY A 212 -5.09 28.50 5.07
N SER A 213 -3.78 28.24 5.00
CA SER A 213 -3.04 28.12 3.74
C SER A 213 -2.47 26.71 3.60
N TYR A 214 -2.80 26.04 2.50
CA TYR A 214 -2.44 24.64 2.30
C TYR A 214 -2.42 24.27 0.81
N TYR A 215 -1.78 23.15 0.49
CA TYR A 215 -1.91 22.48 -0.80
C TYR A 215 -3.25 21.77 -0.88
N LEU A 216 -3.98 21.94 -1.98
CA LEU A 216 -5.27 21.28 -2.18
C LEU A 216 -5.12 19.75 -2.09
N PRO A 217 -5.91 19.08 -1.22
CA PRO A 217 -5.65 17.70 -0.86
C PRO A 217 -6.11 16.66 -1.89
N GLU A 218 -6.75 17.08 -2.98
CA GLU A 218 -7.31 16.25 -4.05
C GLU A 218 -7.94 17.20 -5.09
N ASN A 219 -9.09 16.84 -5.65
CA ASN A 219 -9.96 17.76 -6.42
C ASN A 219 -10.84 18.65 -5.53
N SER A 220 -10.62 18.67 -4.21
CA SER A 220 -11.42 19.44 -3.23
C SER A 220 -10.68 20.69 -2.74
N LYS A 221 -11.46 21.70 -2.34
CA LYS A 221 -10.97 22.88 -1.60
C LYS A 221 -10.85 22.62 -0.10
N ASP A 222 -11.59 21.65 0.42
CA ASP A 222 -11.61 21.30 1.83
C ASP A 222 -10.36 20.50 2.18
N PHE A 223 -9.76 20.80 3.33
CA PHE A 223 -8.54 20.15 3.79
C PHE A 223 -8.82 18.81 4.47
N GLN A 224 -7.93 17.85 4.24
CA GLN A 224 -7.92 16.56 4.91
C GLN A 224 -6.52 16.27 5.45
N LEU A 225 -6.43 15.97 6.75
CA LEU A 225 -5.19 15.60 7.41
C LEU A 225 -5.02 14.08 7.38
N GLY A 226 -3.92 13.56 6.82
CA GLY A 226 -3.65 12.12 6.81
C GLY A 226 -4.46 11.34 5.76
N TRP A 227 -4.24 10.02 5.71
CA TRP A 227 -4.75 9.09 4.68
C TRP A 227 -4.31 9.47 3.26
N VAL A 228 -5.14 10.21 2.49
CA VAL A 228 -4.81 10.62 1.12
C VAL A 228 -4.15 12.00 1.01
N SER A 229 -3.98 12.77 2.11
CA SER A 229 -3.40 14.11 2.02
C SER A 229 -2.83 14.71 3.32
N GLY A 230 -2.61 16.03 3.36
CA GLY A 230 -1.97 16.78 4.42
C GLY A 230 -0.45 16.64 4.33
N MET A 231 0.16 16.26 5.46
CA MET A 231 1.62 16.29 5.57
C MET A 231 2.34 15.37 4.56
N MET A 232 1.70 14.31 4.07
CA MET A 232 2.30 13.48 3.01
C MET A 232 2.49 14.26 1.71
N ASN A 233 1.58 15.19 1.38
CA ASN A 233 1.67 16.01 0.18
C ASN A 233 2.74 17.10 0.33
N THR A 234 2.95 17.61 1.55
CA THR A 234 3.99 18.63 1.82
C THR A 234 5.39 18.03 1.88
N TYR A 235 5.53 16.74 2.22
CA TYR A 235 6.85 16.14 2.42
C TYR A 235 7.73 16.19 1.16
N PRO A 236 7.27 15.78 -0.04
CA PRO A 236 8.02 15.97 -1.27
C PRO A 236 8.32 17.44 -1.58
N MET A 237 7.40 18.35 -1.25
CA MET A 237 7.57 19.78 -1.49
C MET A 237 8.67 20.38 -0.61
N LEU A 238 8.79 19.92 0.64
CA LEU A 238 9.92 20.23 1.51
C LEU A 238 11.23 19.63 0.96
N ALA A 239 11.17 18.42 0.42
CA ALA A 239 12.33 17.72 -0.14
C ALA A 239 12.95 18.42 -1.36
N LEU A 240 12.17 19.20 -2.12
CA LEU A 240 12.69 20.05 -3.21
C LEU A 240 13.75 21.07 -2.75
N ASN A 241 13.80 21.35 -1.44
CA ASN A 241 14.79 22.21 -0.80
C ASN A 241 14.86 23.66 -1.33
N ASN A 242 13.83 24.14 -2.01
CA ASN A 242 13.75 25.54 -2.45
C ASN A 242 13.03 26.40 -1.41
N LYS A 243 13.33 27.72 -1.40
CA LYS A 243 12.79 28.67 -0.42
C LYS A 243 11.27 28.75 -0.43
N LYS A 244 10.67 28.85 -1.63
CA LYS A 244 9.23 29.03 -1.83
C LYS A 244 8.42 27.89 -1.21
N GLU A 245 8.75 26.64 -1.57
CA GLU A 245 7.99 25.48 -1.09
C GLU A 245 8.25 25.21 0.39
N ARG A 246 9.47 25.46 0.89
CA ARG A 246 9.77 25.36 2.32
C ARG A 246 8.98 26.34 3.18
N GLU A 247 8.79 27.58 2.73
CA GLU A 247 7.93 28.57 3.40
C GLU A 247 6.46 28.14 3.37
N ARG A 248 5.97 27.63 2.24
CA ARG A 248 4.60 27.12 2.09
C ARG A 248 4.32 25.92 3.00
N VAL A 249 5.24 24.96 3.06
CA VAL A 249 5.18 23.83 4.01
C VAL A 249 5.07 24.35 5.44
N GLY A 250 5.89 25.32 5.83
CA GLY A 250 5.81 25.92 7.16
C GLY A 250 4.44 26.55 7.45
N ARG A 251 3.84 27.24 6.48
CA ARG A 251 2.50 27.82 6.62
C ARG A 251 1.40 26.76 6.75
N GLU A 252 1.51 25.64 6.04
CA GLU A 252 0.55 24.54 6.20
C GLU A 252 0.71 23.85 7.56
N LEU A 253 1.94 23.64 8.04
CA LEU A 253 2.19 23.12 9.38
C LEU A 253 1.60 24.03 10.46
N ASP A 254 1.79 25.36 10.33
CA ASP A 254 1.14 26.34 11.21
C ASP A 254 -0.38 26.20 11.19
N PHE A 255 -0.98 26.12 10.01
CA PHE A 255 -2.42 25.94 9.84
C PHE A 255 -2.91 24.67 10.53
N VAL A 256 -2.31 23.51 10.23
CA VAL A 256 -2.71 22.22 10.79
C VAL A 256 -2.64 22.24 12.31
N ILE A 257 -1.54 22.73 12.87
CA ILE A 257 -1.33 22.77 14.32
C ILE A 257 -2.31 23.73 15.01
N ASN A 258 -2.48 24.92 14.46
CA ASN A 258 -3.30 25.96 15.09
C ASN A 258 -4.80 25.71 14.96
N LYS A 259 -5.24 24.96 13.94
CA LYS A 259 -6.67 24.78 13.64
C LYS A 259 -7.20 23.38 13.93
N LEU A 260 -6.37 22.35 13.85
CA LEU A 260 -6.84 20.96 13.87
C LEU A 260 -6.47 20.19 15.14
N GLN A 261 -5.54 20.66 15.99
CA GLN A 261 -5.19 19.91 17.20
C GLN A 261 -6.24 20.09 18.31
N GLY A 262 -6.91 19.00 18.68
CA GLY A 262 -7.85 18.96 19.80
C GLY A 262 -7.17 18.98 21.16
N LYS A 263 -7.97 19.11 22.22
CA LYS A 263 -7.47 19.21 23.61
C LYS A 263 -6.68 17.98 24.06
N SER A 264 -7.07 16.78 23.63
CA SER A 264 -6.36 15.53 23.98
C SER A 264 -4.97 15.40 23.37
N GLY A 265 -4.69 16.15 22.29
CA GLY A 265 -3.47 16.04 21.49
C GLY A 265 -3.66 15.37 20.14
N TYR A 266 -4.74 14.61 19.97
CA TYR A 266 -5.19 14.17 18.65
C TYR A 266 -5.69 15.35 17.80
N PHE A 267 -5.63 15.17 16.49
CA PHE A 267 -6.10 16.10 15.49
C PHE A 267 -7.47 15.70 14.93
N TYR A 268 -8.27 16.69 14.56
CA TYR A 268 -9.41 16.52 13.65
C TYR A 268 -8.93 16.12 12.26
N GLY A 269 -9.69 15.25 11.58
CA GLY A 269 -9.28 14.65 10.31
C GLY A 269 -9.60 15.49 9.07
N GLY A 270 -10.38 16.57 9.18
CA GLY A 270 -10.69 17.45 8.06
C GLY A 270 -11.36 18.76 8.47
N ILE A 271 -11.28 19.76 7.60
CA ILE A 271 -11.87 21.08 7.78
C ILE A 271 -12.23 21.65 6.40
N THR A 272 -13.37 22.32 6.31
CA THR A 272 -13.79 23.00 5.08
C THR A 272 -12.95 24.25 4.84
N ALA A 273 -12.92 24.74 3.60
CA ALA A 273 -12.16 25.95 3.27
C ALA A 273 -12.60 27.20 4.06
N ASP A 274 -13.86 27.27 4.48
CA ASP A 274 -14.41 28.35 5.33
C ASP A 274 -14.18 28.14 6.83
N GLY A 275 -13.73 26.96 7.28
CA GLY A 275 -13.26 26.71 8.64
C GLY A 275 -14.15 25.81 9.51
N ALA A 276 -15.15 25.14 8.95
CA ALA A 276 -15.97 24.17 9.67
C ALA A 276 -15.27 22.80 9.74
N ILE A 277 -15.16 22.23 10.93
CA ILE A 277 -14.57 20.89 11.12
C ILE A 277 -15.45 19.84 10.42
N ARG A 278 -14.83 18.99 9.62
CA ARG A 278 -15.50 17.89 8.92
C ARG A 278 -15.48 16.64 9.82
N PRO A 279 -16.66 16.13 10.21
CA PRO A 279 -16.73 14.90 10.98
C PRO A 279 -16.43 13.66 10.13
N GLU A 280 -16.02 12.59 10.78
CA GLU A 280 -15.76 11.30 10.15
C GLU A 280 -16.56 10.19 10.83
N LYS A 281 -17.29 9.40 10.04
CA LYS A 281 -18.06 8.23 10.52
C LYS A 281 -18.88 8.53 11.77
N MET A 282 -19.68 9.60 11.73
CA MET A 282 -20.53 10.00 12.85
C MET A 282 -21.81 9.19 12.89
N ASN A 283 -22.36 9.05 14.09
CA ASN A 283 -23.74 8.62 14.28
C ASN A 283 -24.49 9.70 15.05
N PRO A 284 -25.75 10.04 14.67
CA PRO A 284 -26.53 11.09 15.31
C PRO A 284 -26.70 10.96 16.83
N ALA A 285 -26.58 9.75 17.39
CA ALA A 285 -26.64 9.51 18.82
C ALA A 285 -25.40 9.99 19.60
N PHE A 286 -24.29 10.28 18.91
CA PHE A 286 -23.01 10.64 19.52
C PHE A 286 -22.48 11.94 18.91
N PRO A 287 -22.80 13.11 19.49
CA PRO A 287 -22.54 14.41 18.86
C PRO A 287 -21.08 14.87 18.91
N ALA A 288 -20.22 14.22 19.71
CA ALA A 288 -18.81 14.55 19.76
C ALA A 288 -18.14 14.20 18.43
N VAL A 289 -17.46 15.19 17.81
CA VAL A 289 -16.81 15.02 16.51
C VAL A 289 -15.71 13.97 16.62
N GLN A 290 -15.76 13.02 15.70
CA GLN A 290 -14.81 11.92 15.61
C GLN A 290 -13.80 12.17 14.49
N ALA A 291 -12.60 11.63 14.67
CA ALA A 291 -11.55 11.59 13.66
C ALA A 291 -10.95 10.20 13.55
N MET A 292 -10.50 9.86 12.35
CA MET A 292 -9.90 8.57 12.08
C MET A 292 -8.54 8.42 12.77
N VAL A 293 -8.30 7.25 13.36
CA VAL A 293 -7.02 6.94 14.00
C VAL A 293 -5.90 6.86 12.96
N ARG A 294 -6.16 6.35 11.75
CA ARG A 294 -5.20 6.34 10.64
C ARG A 294 -4.65 7.72 10.35
N LYS A 295 -5.53 8.71 10.18
CA LYS A 295 -5.15 10.10 9.90
C LYS A 295 -4.23 10.70 10.95
N ASN A 296 -4.50 10.40 12.22
CA ASN A 296 -3.66 10.82 13.33
C ASN A 296 -2.32 10.08 13.38
N SER A 297 -2.31 8.82 12.97
CA SER A 297 -1.11 8.00 12.91
C SER A 297 -0.17 8.51 11.80
N ASP A 298 -0.73 8.84 10.63
CA ASP A 298 -0.02 9.51 9.55
C ASP A 298 0.51 10.88 10.00
N ALA A 299 -0.34 11.70 10.64
CA ALA A 299 0.08 13.01 11.14
C ALA A 299 1.30 12.90 12.07
N LEU A 300 1.35 11.92 12.97
CA LEU A 300 2.50 11.71 13.85
C LEU A 300 3.75 11.33 13.05
N LEU A 301 3.65 10.29 12.20
CA LEU A 301 4.77 9.80 11.41
C LEU A 301 5.35 10.93 10.54
N TRP A 302 4.49 11.59 9.77
CA TRP A 302 4.91 12.59 8.81
C TRP A 302 5.38 13.86 9.48
N LEU A 303 4.78 14.31 10.58
CA LEU A 303 5.27 15.49 11.31
C LEU A 303 6.71 15.26 11.79
N ILE A 304 7.02 14.10 12.38
CA ILE A 304 8.41 13.80 12.78
C ILE A 304 9.33 13.69 11.56
N LYS A 305 8.89 13.08 10.44
CA LYS A 305 9.67 13.07 9.19
C LYS A 305 9.99 14.48 8.69
N HIS A 306 9.06 15.45 8.78
CA HIS A 306 9.33 16.84 8.40
C HIS A 306 10.41 17.45 9.30
N LEU A 307 10.31 17.29 10.61
CA LEU A 307 11.30 17.82 11.56
C LEU A 307 12.70 17.23 11.28
N LEU A 308 12.79 15.94 10.99
CA LEU A 308 14.02 15.28 10.59
C LEU A 308 14.55 15.84 9.25
N LEU A 309 13.69 16.06 8.27
CA LEU A 309 14.08 16.57 6.95
C LEU A 309 14.56 18.03 7.03
N PHE A 310 13.90 18.90 7.82
CA PHE A 310 14.39 20.25 8.10
C PHE A 310 15.82 20.23 8.66
N LYS A 311 16.10 19.35 9.63
CA LYS A 311 17.45 19.18 10.18
C LYS A 311 18.44 18.69 9.13
N ALA A 312 18.07 17.66 8.36
CA ALA A 312 18.93 17.07 7.32
C ALA A 312 19.27 18.04 6.19
N GLN A 313 18.38 18.98 5.86
CA GLN A 313 18.60 20.02 4.85
C GLN A 313 19.26 21.30 5.41
N GLY A 314 19.59 21.36 6.71
CA GLY A 314 20.24 22.52 7.33
C GLY A 314 19.29 23.65 7.77
N PHE A 315 17.98 23.41 7.77
CA PHE A 315 16.94 24.39 8.12
C PHE A 315 16.35 24.18 9.53
N GLN A 316 17.12 23.59 10.44
CA GLN A 316 16.69 23.38 11.84
C GLN A 316 16.18 24.65 12.55
N LYS A 317 16.69 25.83 12.18
CA LYS A 317 16.25 27.12 12.74
C LYS A 317 14.83 27.52 12.32
N MET A 318 14.27 26.92 11.27
CA MET A 318 12.89 27.13 10.86
C MET A 318 11.89 26.26 11.65
N ILE A 319 12.38 25.24 12.36
CA ILE A 319 11.52 24.41 13.21
C ILE A 319 11.02 25.28 14.36
N LYS A 320 9.70 25.44 14.42
CA LYS A 320 9.06 26.20 15.48
C LYS A 320 8.84 25.34 16.73
N PRO A 321 9.04 25.87 17.95
CA PRO A 321 8.75 25.13 19.18
C PRO A 321 7.32 24.60 19.26
N GLU A 322 6.36 25.32 18.67
CA GLU A 322 4.95 24.92 18.59
C GLU A 322 4.76 23.62 17.79
N TRP A 323 5.57 23.41 16.74
CA TRP A 323 5.53 22.19 15.93
C TRP A 323 6.04 20.99 16.71
N GLU A 324 7.14 21.15 17.43
CA GLU A 324 7.68 20.12 18.31
C GLU A 324 6.72 19.81 19.46
N ALA A 325 6.13 20.83 20.08
CA ALA A 325 5.15 20.69 21.15
C ALA A 325 3.91 19.93 20.66
N ALA A 326 3.38 20.26 19.47
CA ALA A 326 2.23 19.59 18.88
C ALA A 326 2.52 18.11 18.58
N ALA A 327 3.69 17.80 18.00
CA ALA A 327 4.13 16.42 17.75
C ALA A 327 4.26 15.62 19.05
N GLN A 328 4.86 16.21 20.08
CA GLN A 328 5.02 15.57 21.38
C GLN A 328 3.66 15.37 22.08
N LYS A 329 2.71 16.29 21.90
CA LYS A 329 1.33 16.18 22.42
C LYS A 329 0.57 15.04 21.73
N LEU A 330 0.70 14.90 20.42
CA LEU A 330 0.10 13.78 19.66
C LEU A 330 0.70 12.42 20.07
N ALA A 331 2.03 12.33 20.19
CA ALA A 331 2.68 11.11 20.69
C ALA A 331 2.19 10.72 22.10
N ARG A 332 2.05 11.72 22.99
CA ARG A 332 1.46 11.52 24.33
C ARG A 332 0.00 11.07 24.27
N ALA A 333 -0.80 11.59 23.34
CA ALA A 333 -2.18 11.18 23.16
C ALA A 333 -2.29 9.68 22.84
N PHE A 334 -1.48 9.18 21.89
CA PHE A 334 -1.40 7.75 21.59
C PHE A 334 -0.97 6.91 22.81
N VAL A 335 0.05 7.34 23.54
CA VAL A 335 0.51 6.66 24.77
C VAL A 335 -0.60 6.57 25.81
N ASN A 336 -1.31 7.67 26.07
CA ASN A 336 -2.41 7.71 27.03
C ASN A 336 -3.56 6.78 26.60
N THR A 337 -3.94 6.80 25.33
CA THR A 337 -4.97 5.90 24.78
C THR A 337 -4.58 4.44 24.94
N TRP A 338 -3.33 4.09 24.65
CA TRP A 338 -2.81 2.74 24.79
C TRP A 338 -2.82 2.26 26.23
N GLU A 339 -2.28 3.07 27.16
CA GLU A 339 -2.23 2.70 28.58
C GLU A 339 -3.63 2.57 29.21
N LYS A 340 -4.60 3.34 28.72
CA LYS A 340 -5.98 3.27 29.18
C LYS A 340 -6.76 2.08 28.61
N ASN A 341 -6.60 1.80 27.31
CA ASN A 341 -7.52 0.91 26.58
C ASN A 341 -6.87 -0.35 26.00
N GLY A 342 -5.54 -0.43 25.94
CA GLY A 342 -4.80 -1.53 25.31
C GLY A 342 -4.97 -1.63 23.79
N GLN A 343 -5.53 -0.60 23.15
CA GLN A 343 -5.70 -0.49 21.69
C GLN A 343 -5.90 0.98 21.31
N PHE A 344 -5.71 1.33 20.03
CA PHE A 344 -5.97 2.68 19.51
C PHE A 344 -7.39 2.88 18.96
N GLY A 345 -8.09 1.79 18.61
CA GLY A 345 -9.40 1.86 17.94
C GLY A 345 -9.30 2.24 16.46
N GLN A 346 -10.47 2.47 15.85
CA GLN A 346 -10.65 2.91 14.48
C GLN A 346 -10.89 4.42 14.38
N TYR A 347 -11.75 4.94 15.26
CA TYR A 347 -12.11 6.35 15.36
C TYR A 347 -11.99 6.82 16.81
N ILE A 348 -11.52 8.06 17.00
CA ILE A 348 -11.31 8.70 18.30
C ILE A 348 -12.01 10.06 18.33
N VAL A 349 -12.22 10.61 19.52
CA VAL A 349 -12.70 11.98 19.73
C VAL A 349 -11.49 12.89 20.00
N PRO A 350 -11.09 13.80 19.09
CA PRO A 350 -9.89 14.63 19.28
C PRO A 350 -9.91 15.52 20.52
N GLU A 351 -11.08 15.92 21.00
CA GLU A 351 -11.20 16.71 22.23
C GLU A 351 -10.84 15.93 23.49
N THR A 352 -11.27 14.66 23.59
CA THR A 352 -11.20 13.89 24.85
C THR A 352 -10.18 12.76 24.81
N GLY A 353 -9.80 12.30 23.62
CA GLY A 353 -8.98 11.10 23.40
C GLY A 353 -9.75 9.80 23.64
N GLU A 354 -11.07 9.86 23.74
CA GLU A 354 -11.92 8.66 23.85
C GLU A 354 -11.99 7.92 22.52
N ILE A 355 -11.96 6.58 22.57
CA ILE A 355 -12.16 5.74 21.39
C ILE A 355 -13.66 5.67 21.11
N ALA A 356 -14.07 6.18 19.95
CA ALA A 356 -15.46 6.17 19.52
C ALA A 356 -15.84 4.85 18.84
N VAL A 357 -14.92 4.23 18.09
CA VAL A 357 -15.13 2.90 17.48
C VAL A 357 -13.88 2.06 17.73
N PHE A 358 -14.05 0.89 18.33
CA PHE A 358 -12.98 -0.03 18.69
C PHE A 358 -12.68 -1.04 17.58
N ASN A 359 -11.66 -1.87 17.77
CA ASN A 359 -11.42 -3.10 17.01
C ASN A 359 -11.19 -2.97 15.49
N SER A 360 -10.05 -2.38 15.12
CA SER A 360 -9.50 -2.46 13.75
C SER A 360 -7.97 -2.35 13.81
N THR A 361 -7.30 -2.28 12.65
CA THR A 361 -5.88 -1.95 12.55
C THR A 361 -5.65 -0.53 12.01
N ALA A 362 -6.61 0.39 12.16
CA ALA A 362 -6.46 1.79 11.72
C ALA A 362 -5.24 2.50 12.31
N GLY A 363 -4.84 2.13 13.52
CA GLY A 363 -3.65 2.62 14.19
C GLY A 363 -2.36 1.84 13.90
N ALA A 364 -2.33 0.95 12.92
CA ALA A 364 -1.18 0.08 12.68
C ALA A 364 0.09 0.81 12.22
N ILE A 365 -0.02 2.04 11.70
CA ILE A 365 1.12 2.91 11.39
C ILE A 365 1.56 3.80 12.57
N ALA A 366 0.77 3.89 13.65
CA ALA A 366 1.12 4.67 14.83
C ALA A 366 2.43 4.22 15.52
N PRO A 367 2.76 2.91 15.61
CA PRO A 367 4.04 2.47 16.14
C PRO A 367 5.25 3.08 15.42
N ALA A 368 5.20 3.26 14.09
CA ALA A 368 6.25 3.97 13.34
C ALA A 368 6.42 5.39 13.87
N GLY A 369 5.33 6.16 13.92
CA GLY A 369 5.34 7.53 14.41
C GLY A 369 5.86 7.65 15.85
N LEU A 370 5.48 6.72 16.73
CA LEU A 370 5.95 6.67 18.11
C LEU A 370 7.44 6.31 18.22
N ALA A 371 7.95 5.37 17.41
CA ALA A 371 9.37 5.03 17.36
C ALA A 371 10.21 6.23 16.90
N LEU A 372 9.80 6.91 15.83
CA LEU A 372 10.46 8.12 15.34
C LEU A 372 10.40 9.25 16.38
N ALA A 373 9.24 9.47 17.00
CA ALA A 373 9.08 10.46 18.07
C ALA A 373 9.96 10.13 19.29
N SER A 374 10.11 8.85 19.64
CA SER A 374 11.03 8.41 20.70
C SER A 374 12.46 8.80 20.38
N GLY A 375 12.91 8.56 19.16
CA GLY A 375 14.25 8.95 18.70
C GLY A 375 14.46 10.45 18.68
N TYR A 376 13.46 11.21 18.22
CA TYR A 376 13.54 12.67 18.10
C TYR A 376 13.52 13.38 19.46
N PHE A 377 12.64 12.96 20.38
CA PHE A 377 12.46 13.59 21.70
C PHE A 377 13.22 12.89 22.83
N HIS A 378 13.99 11.85 22.52
CA HIS A 378 14.69 11.00 23.50
C HIS A 378 13.76 10.50 24.62
N ASN A 379 12.53 10.10 24.27
CA ASN A 379 11.53 9.66 25.25
C ASN A 379 11.24 8.15 25.12
N PRO A 380 11.84 7.30 25.96
CA PRO A 380 11.72 5.84 25.86
C PRO A 380 10.30 5.32 26.09
N ARG A 381 9.42 6.11 26.73
CA ARG A 381 8.01 5.72 26.92
C ARG A 381 7.28 5.58 25.59
N PHE A 382 7.62 6.40 24.59
CA PHE A 382 7.03 6.32 23.26
C PHE A 382 7.40 5.01 22.56
N LEU A 383 8.69 4.62 22.63
CA LEU A 383 9.15 3.35 22.06
C LEU A 383 8.50 2.15 22.75
N LYS A 384 8.38 2.15 24.07
CA LYS A 384 7.72 1.06 24.81
C LYS A 384 6.28 0.83 24.34
N VAL A 385 5.52 1.91 24.11
CA VAL A 385 4.15 1.80 23.57
C VAL A 385 4.16 1.36 22.10
N ALA A 386 5.12 1.83 21.29
CA ALA A 386 5.28 1.37 19.91
C ALA A 386 5.49 -0.15 19.85
N GLU A 387 6.39 -0.70 20.66
CA GLU A 387 6.65 -2.15 20.73
C GLU A 387 5.43 -2.94 21.22
N ALA A 388 4.75 -2.47 22.27
CA ALA A 388 3.57 -3.13 22.81
C ALA A 388 2.41 -3.17 21.80
N SER A 389 2.13 -2.03 21.15
CA SER A 389 1.06 -1.91 20.17
C SER A 389 1.35 -2.67 18.88
N ALA A 390 2.60 -2.68 18.40
CA ALA A 390 2.97 -3.48 17.24
C ALA A 390 2.87 -4.99 17.53
N ASN A 391 3.30 -5.46 18.70
CA ASN A 391 3.12 -6.86 19.07
C ASN A 391 1.64 -7.25 19.19
N TYR A 392 0.79 -6.35 19.69
CA TYR A 392 -0.64 -6.57 19.73
C TYR A 392 -1.23 -6.76 18.33
N TYR A 393 -0.96 -5.83 17.40
CA TYR A 393 -1.43 -5.95 16.01
C TYR A 393 -0.87 -7.19 15.29
N TYR A 394 0.43 -7.48 15.49
CA TYR A 394 1.04 -8.66 14.88
C TYR A 394 0.35 -9.96 15.34
N ASN A 395 0.18 -10.12 16.65
CA ASN A 395 -0.40 -11.34 17.20
C ASN A 395 -1.90 -11.44 16.87
N ARG A 396 -2.67 -10.37 17.11
CA ARG A 396 -4.13 -10.40 16.93
C ARG A 396 -4.51 -10.48 15.45
N ASP A 397 -3.88 -9.69 14.59
CA ASP A 397 -4.38 -9.48 13.22
C ASP A 397 -3.58 -10.29 12.19
N VAL A 398 -2.24 -10.28 12.26
CA VAL A 398 -1.43 -11.03 11.29
C VAL A 398 -1.39 -12.53 11.60
N VAL A 399 -1.08 -12.91 12.85
CA VAL A 399 -0.92 -14.33 13.23
C VAL A 399 -2.26 -15.05 13.34
N GLN A 400 -3.25 -14.44 14.00
CA GLN A 400 -4.53 -15.10 14.31
C GLN A 400 -5.60 -14.88 13.23
N GLN A 401 -5.65 -13.71 12.59
CA GLN A 401 -6.67 -13.41 11.57
C GLN A 401 -6.11 -13.54 10.14
N GLY A 402 -4.81 -13.33 9.93
CA GLY A 402 -4.22 -13.32 8.59
C GLY A 402 -4.67 -12.13 7.75
N LEU A 403 -4.97 -10.99 8.37
CA LEU A 403 -5.38 -9.75 7.70
C LEU A 403 -5.06 -8.51 8.52
N THR A 404 -5.13 -7.35 7.89
CA THR A 404 -5.21 -6.02 8.51
C THR A 404 -6.34 -5.25 7.81
N GLY A 405 -7.02 -4.33 8.50
CA GLY A 405 -8.17 -3.60 7.95
C GLY A 405 -8.64 -2.37 8.74
N GLY A 406 -9.56 -1.62 8.12
CA GLY A 406 -10.29 -0.50 8.73
C GLY A 406 -9.58 0.85 8.77
N ASP A 407 -8.62 1.09 7.88
CA ASP A 407 -7.81 2.31 7.83
C ASP A 407 -8.08 3.22 6.61
N CYS A 408 -8.92 2.83 5.65
CA CYS A 408 -9.43 3.73 4.60
C CYS A 408 -10.69 4.46 5.10
N GLY A 409 -10.81 5.76 4.81
CA GLY A 409 -11.90 6.61 5.33
C GLY A 409 -13.28 6.34 4.72
N ASP A 410 -13.32 5.54 3.66
CA ASP A 410 -14.47 5.25 2.80
C ASP A 410 -14.87 3.77 2.79
N ILE A 411 -14.36 2.97 3.72
CA ILE A 411 -14.70 1.55 3.89
C ILE A 411 -15.15 1.25 5.33
N SER A 412 -15.61 0.02 5.60
CA SER A 412 -15.91 -0.43 6.96
C SER A 412 -14.62 -0.79 7.73
N MET A 413 -14.59 -1.89 8.48
CA MET A 413 -13.33 -2.46 9.01
C MET A 413 -12.71 -3.46 8.02
N ASP A 414 -13.07 -3.35 6.75
CA ASP A 414 -12.66 -4.20 5.65
C ASP A 414 -11.15 -4.36 5.57
N ALA A 415 -10.72 -5.58 5.25
CA ALA A 415 -9.32 -5.85 4.98
C ALA A 415 -8.85 -5.03 3.78
N ASN A 416 -7.64 -4.47 3.86
CA ASN A 416 -7.12 -3.58 2.83
C ASN A 416 -5.60 -3.59 2.75
N SER A 417 -5.07 -3.04 1.66
CA SER A 417 -3.64 -2.97 1.42
C SER A 417 -2.95 -1.91 2.26
N GLU A 418 -3.61 -0.77 2.48
CA GLU A 418 -3.01 0.37 3.16
C GLU A 418 -2.54 0.02 4.57
N SER A 419 -3.33 -0.76 5.30
CA SER A 419 -3.02 -1.18 6.66
C SER A 419 -1.89 -2.20 6.70
N ALA A 420 -1.81 -3.08 5.69
CA ALA A 420 -0.73 -4.06 5.59
C ALA A 420 0.61 -3.35 5.34
N PHE A 421 0.62 -2.41 4.41
CA PHE A 421 1.79 -1.60 4.08
C PHE A 421 2.17 -0.63 5.22
N GLY A 422 1.18 0.03 5.85
CA GLY A 422 1.40 0.90 7.01
C GLY A 422 1.91 0.13 8.23
N PHE A 423 1.47 -1.11 8.44
CA PHE A 423 2.00 -1.95 9.51
C PHE A 423 3.42 -2.43 9.22
N LEU A 424 3.75 -2.71 7.96
CA LEU A 424 5.11 -3.02 7.55
C LEU A 424 6.07 -1.86 7.88
N GLU A 425 5.67 -0.61 7.61
CA GLU A 425 6.44 0.57 8.00
C GLU A 425 6.70 0.61 9.52
N SER A 426 5.68 0.34 10.35
CA SER A 426 5.83 0.24 11.81
C SER A 426 6.86 -0.80 12.25
N LEU A 427 6.84 -1.99 11.66
CA LEU A 427 7.78 -3.05 12.01
C LEU A 427 9.21 -2.69 11.58
N MET A 428 9.38 -2.07 10.42
CA MET A 428 10.68 -1.60 9.94
C MET A 428 11.21 -0.41 10.74
N ALA A 429 10.34 0.50 11.19
CA ALA A 429 10.70 1.58 12.11
C ALA A 429 11.20 1.02 13.45
N LEU A 430 10.48 0.05 14.02
CA LEU A 430 10.89 -0.62 15.27
C LEU A 430 12.24 -1.33 15.12
N TYR A 431 12.46 -2.07 14.02
CA TYR A 431 13.78 -2.63 13.73
C TYR A 431 14.87 -1.53 13.68
N SER A 432 14.58 -0.40 13.02
CA SER A 432 15.54 0.68 12.85
C SER A 432 15.95 1.34 14.17
N TYR A 433 15.03 1.47 15.12
CA TYR A 433 15.28 2.14 16.40
C TYR A 433 15.69 1.21 17.54
N THR A 434 15.45 -0.10 17.42
CA THR A 434 15.79 -1.09 18.46
C THR A 434 16.96 -1.99 18.07
N GLY A 435 17.19 -2.23 16.78
CA GLY A 435 18.09 -3.26 16.28
C GLY A 435 17.60 -4.70 16.51
N ASP A 436 16.41 -4.91 17.08
CA ASP A 436 15.88 -6.24 17.36
C ASP A 436 15.38 -6.92 16.08
N LYS A 437 16.06 -8.01 15.69
CA LYS A 437 15.74 -8.82 14.52
C LYS A 437 14.39 -9.52 14.61
N SER A 438 13.75 -9.58 15.79
CA SER A 438 12.38 -10.08 15.91
C SER A 438 11.40 -9.22 15.10
N TRP A 439 11.63 -7.90 15.01
CA TRP A 439 10.85 -7.00 14.18
C TRP A 439 11.06 -7.25 12.69
N LEU A 440 12.30 -7.58 12.29
CA LEU A 440 12.62 -7.94 10.91
C LEU A 440 11.84 -9.19 10.47
N LYS A 441 11.83 -10.25 11.29
CA LYS A 441 11.05 -11.47 10.99
C LYS A 441 9.56 -11.19 10.85
N LYS A 442 9.01 -10.33 11.69
CA LYS A 442 7.60 -9.89 11.60
C LYS A 442 7.38 -9.09 10.31
N ALA A 443 8.31 -8.21 9.94
CA ALA A 443 8.26 -7.43 8.72
C ALA A 443 8.30 -8.32 7.47
N GLU A 444 9.08 -9.41 7.45
CA GLU A 444 9.08 -10.37 6.34
C GLU A 444 7.68 -10.97 6.12
N VAL A 445 7.00 -11.40 7.20
CA VAL A 445 5.63 -11.93 7.14
C VAL A 445 4.62 -10.86 6.72
N THR A 446 4.72 -9.65 7.26
CA THR A 446 3.82 -8.55 6.89
C THR A 446 4.05 -8.08 5.47
N ALA A 447 5.28 -8.13 4.94
CA ALA A 447 5.56 -7.90 3.53
C ALA A 447 4.93 -8.98 2.64
N ALA A 448 4.90 -10.23 3.11
CA ALA A 448 4.18 -11.30 2.43
C ALA A 448 2.65 -11.10 2.45
N LEU A 449 2.09 -10.55 3.53
CA LEU A 449 0.69 -10.08 3.57
C LEU A 449 0.47 -8.90 2.62
N ALA A 450 1.34 -7.90 2.62
CA ALA A 450 1.23 -6.75 1.71
C ALA A 450 1.28 -7.21 0.23
N ALA A 451 2.12 -8.20 -0.05
CA ALA A 451 2.24 -8.84 -1.35
C ALA A 451 0.97 -9.54 -1.84
N THR A 452 -0.01 -9.88 -0.98
CA THR A 452 -1.32 -10.41 -1.41
C THR A 452 -2.24 -9.34 -2.00
N TRP A 453 -1.85 -8.07 -1.93
CA TRP A 453 -2.60 -6.93 -2.49
C TRP A 453 -2.03 -6.41 -3.81
N THR A 454 -0.86 -6.88 -4.23
CA THR A 454 -0.17 -6.35 -5.42
C THR A 454 -0.34 -7.27 -6.61
N LEU A 455 -0.76 -6.72 -7.77
CA LEU A 455 -0.88 -7.49 -9.01
C LEU A 455 0.45 -8.20 -9.32
N SER A 456 0.43 -9.52 -9.33
CA SER A 456 1.64 -10.36 -9.46
C SER A 456 1.93 -10.83 -10.89
N TYR A 457 1.21 -10.31 -11.87
CA TYR A 457 1.23 -10.76 -13.25
C TYR A 457 0.99 -9.58 -14.20
N ASP A 458 1.47 -9.71 -15.44
CA ASP A 458 1.13 -8.77 -16.51
C ASP A 458 -0.33 -8.97 -16.90
N ALA A 459 -1.20 -8.05 -16.47
CA ALA A 459 -2.63 -8.21 -16.66
C ALA A 459 -3.03 -8.02 -18.13
N VAL A 460 -3.87 -8.94 -18.60
CA VAL A 460 -4.49 -8.88 -19.92
C VAL A 460 -5.79 -8.08 -19.82
N PHE A 461 -5.81 -6.91 -20.46
CA PHE A 461 -6.98 -6.04 -20.54
C PHE A 461 -7.67 -6.16 -21.90
N PRO A 462 -8.97 -5.82 -22.02
CA PRO A 462 -9.67 -5.80 -23.29
C PRO A 462 -8.92 -4.91 -24.31
N PRO A 463 -8.65 -5.37 -25.56
CA PRO A 463 -7.84 -4.61 -26.52
C PRO A 463 -8.38 -3.20 -26.85
N GLN A 464 -9.69 -2.99 -26.70
CA GLN A 464 -10.34 -1.71 -26.97
C GLN A 464 -10.42 -0.76 -25.77
N SER A 465 -10.10 -1.25 -24.57
CA SER A 465 -9.99 -0.43 -23.36
C SER A 465 -8.82 0.55 -23.46
N GLN A 466 -8.81 1.58 -22.62
CA GLN A 466 -7.71 2.55 -22.60
C GLN A 466 -6.36 1.90 -22.27
N ILE A 467 -6.29 1.06 -21.24
CA ILE A 467 -5.06 0.36 -20.83
C ILE A 467 -4.61 -0.62 -21.93
N GLY A 468 -5.55 -1.35 -22.54
CA GLY A 468 -5.26 -2.25 -23.66
C GLY A 468 -4.65 -1.53 -24.88
N LYS A 469 -5.20 -0.36 -25.25
CA LYS A 469 -4.67 0.47 -26.34
C LYS A 469 -3.29 1.05 -26.05
N LEU A 470 -3.00 1.35 -24.78
CA LEU A 470 -1.68 1.81 -24.35
C LEU A 470 -0.66 0.67 -24.29
N GLY A 471 -1.11 -0.59 -24.31
CA GLY A 471 -0.25 -1.76 -24.14
C GLY A 471 0.41 -1.80 -22.76
N SER A 472 -0.28 -1.28 -21.74
CA SER A 472 0.20 -1.29 -20.35
C SER A 472 -0.16 -2.63 -19.67
N HIS A 473 0.68 -3.09 -18.76
CA HIS A 473 0.56 -4.38 -18.08
C HIS A 473 -0.02 -4.24 -16.67
N MET A 474 0.17 -3.10 -16.01
CA MET A 474 -0.26 -2.79 -14.64
C MET A 474 0.21 -3.79 -13.57
N ALA A 475 1.19 -4.64 -13.89
CA ALA A 475 1.83 -5.51 -12.91
C ALA A 475 2.48 -4.64 -11.82
N GLY A 476 2.12 -4.87 -10.57
CA GLY A 476 2.49 -3.99 -9.45
C GLY A 476 1.42 -3.03 -8.97
N ALA A 477 0.30 -2.85 -9.68
CA ALA A 477 -0.80 -2.05 -9.15
C ALA A 477 -1.33 -2.68 -7.85
N VAL A 478 -1.68 -1.83 -6.89
CA VAL A 478 -2.01 -2.24 -5.52
C VAL A 478 -3.51 -2.15 -5.32
N TRP A 479 -4.16 -3.26 -5.03
CA TRP A 479 -5.59 -3.32 -4.69
C TRP A 479 -5.91 -2.46 -3.47
N ALA A 480 -7.01 -1.70 -3.52
CA ALA A 480 -7.38 -0.82 -2.41
C ALA A 480 -7.86 -1.62 -1.18
N SER A 481 -8.97 -2.35 -1.30
CA SER A 481 -9.53 -3.16 -0.22
C SER A 481 -10.47 -4.26 -0.72
N ILE A 482 -10.95 -5.12 0.18
CA ILE A 482 -12.00 -6.09 -0.18
C ILE A 482 -13.32 -5.40 -0.55
N GLN A 483 -13.61 -4.20 -0.04
CA GLN A 483 -14.79 -3.41 -0.44
C GLN A 483 -14.53 -2.72 -1.78
N ASN A 484 -13.46 -1.92 -1.85
CA ASN A 484 -13.09 -1.11 -2.99
C ASN A 484 -12.26 -1.95 -3.98
N LYS A 485 -12.96 -2.69 -4.84
CA LYS A 485 -12.40 -3.74 -5.71
C LYS A 485 -11.73 -3.22 -6.99
N HIS A 486 -10.88 -2.21 -6.83
CA HIS A 486 -9.99 -1.68 -7.86
C HIS A 486 -8.56 -1.63 -7.34
N ALA A 487 -7.61 -1.49 -8.26
CA ALA A 487 -6.21 -1.27 -7.94
C ALA A 487 -5.82 0.18 -8.17
N ALA A 488 -4.79 0.63 -7.48
CA ALA A 488 -4.22 1.95 -7.59
C ALA A 488 -2.76 1.87 -8.08
N PRO A 489 -2.21 2.97 -8.62
CA PRO A 489 -0.89 2.95 -9.25
C PRO A 489 0.28 2.85 -8.27
N GLY A 490 0.02 2.65 -6.97
CA GLY A 490 1.03 2.29 -5.99
C GLY A 490 0.46 2.24 -4.58
N ILE A 491 1.33 2.20 -3.58
CA ILE A 491 0.94 2.21 -2.17
C ILE A 491 0.35 3.58 -1.83
N CYS A 492 -0.77 3.62 -1.11
CA CYS A 492 -1.43 4.88 -0.73
C CYS A 492 -0.47 5.79 0.06
N THR A 493 -0.23 6.99 -0.48
CA THR A 493 0.62 8.05 0.09
C THR A 493 1.98 7.61 0.67
N ALA A 494 2.57 6.55 0.12
CA ALA A 494 3.84 6.01 0.57
C ALA A 494 4.76 5.61 -0.60
N SER A 495 6.06 5.66 -0.36
CA SER A 495 7.09 5.25 -1.33
C SER A 495 7.36 3.74 -1.37
N GLY A 496 7.07 3.03 -0.28
CA GLY A 496 7.56 1.67 -0.09
C GLY A 496 9.03 1.58 0.31
N ASP A 497 9.65 2.66 0.79
CA ASP A 497 11.06 2.69 1.23
C ASP A 497 11.38 1.65 2.33
N TYR A 498 10.40 1.28 3.16
CA TYR A 498 10.54 0.19 4.12
C TYR A 498 10.70 -1.18 3.47
N LEU A 499 10.17 -1.44 2.27
CA LEU A 499 10.50 -2.64 1.50
C LEU A 499 11.96 -2.59 1.05
N PHE A 500 12.46 -1.41 0.68
CA PHE A 500 13.86 -1.24 0.32
C PHE A 500 14.78 -1.47 1.53
N LYS A 501 14.43 -0.92 2.70
CA LYS A 501 15.14 -1.20 3.96
C LYS A 501 15.09 -2.68 4.33
N LEU A 502 13.95 -3.36 4.12
CA LEU A 502 13.81 -4.80 4.35
C LEU A 502 14.68 -5.60 3.37
N TYR A 503 14.70 -5.22 2.09
CA TYR A 503 15.61 -5.80 1.09
C TYR A 503 17.07 -5.65 1.50
N ARG A 504 17.51 -4.46 1.93
CA ARG A 504 18.88 -4.24 2.42
C ARG A 504 19.23 -5.17 3.58
N ALA A 505 18.34 -5.26 4.57
CA ALA A 505 18.57 -6.02 5.79
C ALA A 505 18.57 -7.55 5.60
N THR A 506 17.81 -8.06 4.62
CA THR A 506 17.61 -9.50 4.39
C THR A 506 18.32 -10.04 3.14
N SER A 507 18.70 -9.17 2.20
CA SER A 507 19.13 -9.51 0.84
C SER A 507 18.12 -10.35 0.04
N ASN A 508 16.86 -10.45 0.47
CA ASN A 508 15.83 -11.24 -0.23
C ASN A 508 15.31 -10.48 -1.46
N PRO A 509 15.58 -10.97 -2.70
CA PRO A 509 15.25 -10.25 -3.93
C PRO A 509 13.76 -10.06 -4.16
N LEU A 510 12.88 -10.82 -3.49
CA LEU A 510 11.42 -10.68 -3.64
C LEU A 510 10.93 -9.29 -3.23
N TYR A 511 11.58 -8.64 -2.27
CA TYR A 511 11.24 -7.27 -1.87
C TYR A 511 11.65 -6.25 -2.93
N ALA A 512 12.82 -6.43 -3.55
CA ALA A 512 13.26 -5.59 -4.66
C ALA A 512 12.37 -5.76 -5.89
N ASP A 513 11.97 -7.00 -6.20
CA ASP A 513 11.02 -7.33 -7.27
C ASP A 513 9.65 -6.67 -7.04
N LEU A 514 9.14 -6.73 -5.80
CA LEU A 514 7.88 -6.07 -5.44
C LEU A 514 7.93 -4.54 -5.62
N ILE A 515 9.03 -3.90 -5.22
CA ILE A 515 9.24 -2.46 -5.45
C ILE A 515 9.28 -2.16 -6.95
N GLY A 516 10.04 -2.97 -7.71
CA GLY A 516 10.17 -2.83 -9.15
C GLY A 516 8.82 -2.88 -9.86
N ASP A 517 7.98 -3.85 -9.51
CA ASP A 517 6.61 -3.94 -10.00
C ASP A 517 5.80 -2.67 -9.70
N ILE A 518 5.72 -2.27 -8.41
CA ILE A 518 4.90 -1.14 -7.96
C ILE A 518 5.32 0.16 -8.64
N GLN A 519 6.62 0.44 -8.72
CA GLN A 519 7.13 1.66 -9.36
C GLN A 519 6.84 1.70 -10.86
N HIS A 520 6.89 0.56 -11.55
CA HIS A 520 6.55 0.51 -12.98
C HIS A 520 5.05 0.62 -13.23
N ALA A 521 4.20 0.04 -12.39
CA ALA A 521 2.75 0.26 -12.44
C ALA A 521 2.40 1.75 -12.26
N GLN A 522 3.10 2.45 -11.35
CA GLN A 522 2.91 3.90 -11.16
C GLN A 522 3.12 4.65 -12.47
N ALA A 523 4.24 4.41 -13.14
CA ALA A 523 4.55 5.07 -14.41
C ALA A 523 3.49 4.78 -15.47
N GLU A 524 2.98 3.55 -15.58
CA GLU A 524 1.95 3.18 -16.56
C GLU A 524 0.60 3.85 -16.35
N ALA A 525 0.33 4.43 -15.18
CA ALA A 525 -0.92 5.15 -14.92
C ALA A 525 -0.81 6.68 -15.17
N VAL A 526 0.39 7.19 -15.45
CA VAL A 526 0.63 8.63 -15.61
C VAL A 526 0.09 9.16 -16.93
N ASN A 527 -0.62 10.28 -16.87
CA ASN A 527 -1.12 10.98 -18.04
C ASN A 527 -0.03 11.86 -18.67
N ILE A 528 0.43 11.52 -19.88
CA ILE A 528 1.40 12.29 -20.68
C ILE A 528 0.86 12.47 -22.11
N PRO A 529 0.01 13.48 -22.37
CA PRO A 529 -0.51 13.74 -23.72
C PRO A 529 0.57 14.24 -24.69
N PRO A 530 0.41 14.02 -26.01
CA PRO A 530 -0.62 13.18 -26.63
C PRO A 530 -0.25 11.68 -26.64
N VAL A 531 0.94 11.31 -26.15
CA VAL A 531 1.54 9.98 -26.34
C VAL A 531 0.99 8.89 -25.42
N HIS A 532 0.47 9.28 -24.26
CA HIS A 532 -0.01 8.37 -23.23
C HIS A 532 -1.15 9.02 -22.44
N ILE A 533 -2.39 8.84 -22.90
CA ILE A 533 -3.57 9.51 -22.31
C ILE A 533 -4.25 8.54 -21.33
N THR A 534 -4.21 8.87 -20.04
CA THR A 534 -4.87 8.08 -18.97
C THR A 534 -6.03 8.88 -18.36
N THR A 535 -5.74 9.75 -17.40
CA THR A 535 -6.70 10.60 -16.69
C THR A 535 -7.38 11.64 -17.57
N ASN A 536 -6.82 11.90 -18.76
CA ASN A 536 -7.23 12.99 -19.65
C ASN A 536 -7.38 14.34 -18.92
N ASN A 537 -6.53 14.57 -17.92
CA ASN A 537 -6.53 15.76 -17.07
C ASN A 537 -5.18 16.47 -17.23
N LEU A 538 -4.44 16.73 -16.14
CA LEU A 538 -3.13 17.40 -16.20
C LEU A 538 -2.02 16.47 -16.69
N THR A 539 -1.01 17.01 -17.37
CA THR A 539 0.24 16.29 -17.66
C THR A 539 0.96 15.95 -16.37
N GLY A 540 1.21 14.66 -16.12
CA GLY A 540 1.78 14.13 -14.88
C GLY A 540 0.74 13.67 -13.85
N SER A 541 -0.56 13.89 -14.09
CA SER A 541 -1.59 13.38 -13.18
C SER A 541 -1.80 11.87 -13.32
N SER A 542 -2.32 11.25 -12.27
CA SER A 542 -2.69 9.83 -12.21
C SER A 542 -4.01 9.66 -11.46
N MET A 543 -4.61 8.47 -11.55
CA MET A 543 -5.93 8.15 -11.00
C MET A 543 -5.88 6.84 -10.21
N GLU A 544 -6.59 6.77 -9.09
CA GLU A 544 -6.58 5.60 -8.21
C GLU A 544 -7.38 4.39 -8.73
N ARG A 545 -8.17 4.57 -9.80
CA ARG A 545 -9.09 3.56 -10.35
C ARG A 545 -8.47 2.86 -11.55
N ILE A 546 -7.53 1.94 -11.30
CA ILE A 546 -7.11 0.92 -12.27
C ILE A 546 -8.05 -0.27 -12.10
N GLN A 547 -8.71 -0.69 -13.17
CA GLN A 547 -9.81 -1.66 -13.11
C GLN A 547 -9.43 -3.01 -13.74
N PRO A 548 -8.83 -3.95 -12.97
CA PRO A 548 -8.61 -5.32 -13.42
C PRO A 548 -9.88 -6.19 -13.36
N SER A 549 -10.94 -5.70 -12.72
CA SER A 549 -12.15 -6.44 -12.39
C SER A 549 -13.42 -5.73 -12.84
N ASP A 550 -14.54 -6.45 -12.84
CA ASP A 550 -15.86 -5.96 -13.24
C ASP A 550 -16.68 -5.36 -12.09
N ALA A 551 -16.01 -4.91 -11.02
CA ALA A 551 -16.67 -4.34 -9.84
C ALA A 551 -17.48 -3.06 -10.15
N GLU A 552 -17.01 -2.25 -11.11
CA GLU A 552 -17.74 -1.09 -11.64
C GLU A 552 -18.47 -1.42 -12.97
N GLY A 553 -18.64 -2.71 -13.28
CA GLY A 553 -19.21 -3.21 -14.53
C GLY A 553 -18.18 -3.67 -15.55
N LYS A 554 -18.60 -4.51 -16.50
CA LYS A 554 -17.70 -5.14 -17.50
C LYS A 554 -17.05 -4.14 -18.46
N ASP A 555 -17.77 -3.07 -18.81
CA ASP A 555 -17.27 -2.05 -19.73
C ASP A 555 -16.21 -1.14 -19.08
N ALA A 556 -16.06 -1.22 -17.76
CA ALA A 556 -15.14 -0.41 -17.01
C ALA A 556 -13.73 -1.06 -16.92
N ILE A 557 -13.63 -2.39 -17.14
CA ILE A 557 -12.37 -3.15 -17.15
C ILE A 557 -11.37 -2.52 -18.15
N GLY A 558 -10.19 -2.19 -17.64
CA GLY A 558 -9.10 -1.61 -18.45
C GLY A 558 -9.31 -0.14 -18.81
N ASN A 559 -10.34 0.53 -18.31
CA ASN A 559 -10.56 1.96 -18.53
C ASN A 559 -10.19 2.77 -17.27
N PHE A 560 -9.71 3.98 -17.50
CA PHE A 560 -9.46 4.99 -16.48
C PHE A 560 -10.68 5.90 -16.34
N ILE A 561 -10.83 6.47 -15.15
CA ILE A 561 -11.75 7.59 -14.95
C ILE A 561 -11.05 8.89 -15.36
N ASN A 562 -11.74 9.75 -16.10
CA ASN A 562 -11.22 11.02 -16.58
C ASN A 562 -11.17 12.09 -15.47
N THR A 563 -10.37 11.83 -14.44
CA THR A 563 -10.10 12.71 -13.30
C THR A 563 -8.74 12.35 -12.69
N ARG A 564 -8.35 13.00 -11.59
CA ARG A 564 -7.09 12.74 -10.89
C ARG A 564 -7.31 12.55 -9.40
N ASN A 565 -6.39 11.87 -8.72
CA ASN A 565 -6.26 11.94 -7.26
C ASN A 565 -4.88 12.49 -6.91
N SER A 566 -4.81 13.52 -6.04
CA SER A 566 -3.52 14.10 -5.65
C SER A 566 -2.63 13.09 -4.91
N TRP A 567 -3.23 12.09 -4.25
CA TRP A 567 -2.49 11.11 -3.49
C TRP A 567 -1.72 10.14 -4.39
N THR A 568 -2.28 9.75 -5.55
CA THR A 568 -1.60 8.91 -6.54
C THR A 568 -0.50 9.67 -7.27
N GLU A 569 -0.50 10.99 -7.17
CA GLU A 569 0.62 11.79 -7.62
C GLU A 569 1.72 11.83 -6.54
N THR A 570 1.29 12.03 -5.30
CA THR A 570 2.15 12.11 -4.12
C THR A 570 2.93 10.82 -3.90
N ASN A 571 2.30 9.64 -3.99
CA ASN A 571 3.00 8.37 -3.78
C ASN A 571 4.11 8.14 -4.84
N GLY A 572 3.88 8.52 -6.10
CA GLY A 572 4.90 8.43 -7.14
C GLY A 572 6.06 9.40 -6.93
N VAL A 573 5.80 10.61 -6.43
CA VAL A 573 6.89 11.53 -6.06
C VAL A 573 7.66 10.99 -4.85
N LEU A 574 6.97 10.42 -3.86
CA LEU A 574 7.61 9.75 -2.73
C LEU A 574 8.47 8.57 -3.19
N MET A 575 7.99 7.75 -4.12
CA MET A 575 8.79 6.68 -4.75
C MET A 575 10.04 7.24 -5.43
N ALA A 576 9.90 8.31 -6.22
CA ALA A 576 11.04 8.96 -6.90
C ALA A 576 12.05 9.60 -5.91
N LEU A 577 11.61 9.90 -4.69
CA LEU A 577 12.41 10.55 -3.66
C LEU A 577 13.11 9.55 -2.75
N GLU A 578 12.36 8.61 -2.18
CA GLU A 578 12.79 7.76 -1.07
C GLU A 578 13.30 6.38 -1.52
N LEU A 579 13.14 6.02 -2.79
CA LEU A 579 13.78 4.84 -3.39
C LEU A 579 14.97 5.28 -4.26
N PRO A 580 16.13 4.59 -4.17
CA PRO A 580 17.19 4.87 -5.10
C PRO A 580 16.76 4.40 -6.49
N GLY A 581 17.13 5.11 -7.55
CA GLY A 581 16.88 4.63 -8.90
C GLY A 581 17.75 3.40 -9.23
N ILE A 582 18.97 3.38 -8.70
CA ILE A 582 19.89 2.23 -8.76
C ILE A 582 20.47 1.97 -7.37
N TYR A 583 20.38 0.73 -6.92
CA TYR A 583 21.07 0.23 -5.73
C TYR A 583 22.23 -0.68 -6.12
N ALA A 584 23.40 -0.49 -5.49
CA ALA A 584 24.57 -1.33 -5.73
C ALA A 584 25.25 -1.78 -4.43
N GLN A 585 25.57 -3.08 -4.32
CA GLN A 585 26.50 -3.59 -3.33
C GLN A 585 27.85 -3.84 -3.99
N THR A 586 28.83 -3.00 -3.65
CA THR A 586 30.14 -2.91 -4.32
C THR A 586 31.02 -4.14 -4.11
N ASP A 587 30.92 -4.77 -2.95
CA ASP A 587 31.69 -5.95 -2.53
C ASP A 587 31.08 -7.28 -3.05
N THR A 588 29.75 -7.40 -3.02
CA THR A 588 29.05 -8.59 -3.53
C THR A 588 28.65 -8.48 -5.01
N LYS A 589 28.98 -7.37 -5.67
CA LYS A 589 28.74 -7.11 -7.10
C LYS A 589 27.25 -7.24 -7.48
N LYS A 590 26.36 -6.84 -6.57
CA LYS A 590 24.91 -6.81 -6.85
C LYS A 590 24.53 -5.44 -7.37
N VAL A 591 23.68 -5.40 -8.38
CA VAL A 591 23.02 -4.19 -8.87
C VAL A 591 21.55 -4.49 -9.01
N GLN A 592 20.73 -3.62 -8.42
CA GLN A 592 19.28 -3.62 -8.56
C GLN A 592 18.89 -2.28 -9.17
N VAL A 593 18.05 -2.32 -10.20
CA VAL A 593 17.50 -1.12 -10.83
C VAL A 593 16.02 -1.05 -10.48
N PHE A 594 15.58 0.11 -10.03
CA PHE A 594 14.17 0.40 -9.73
C PHE A 594 13.59 1.38 -10.75
N ASP A 595 14.38 2.41 -11.11
CA ASP A 595 13.99 3.43 -12.09
C ASP A 595 13.91 2.86 -13.53
N HIS A 596 13.37 3.64 -14.46
CA HIS A 596 13.11 3.23 -15.85
C HIS A 596 14.37 3.34 -16.74
N VAL A 597 15.50 2.83 -16.25
CA VAL A 597 16.79 2.75 -16.95
C VAL A 597 17.32 1.32 -16.92
N GLU A 598 18.39 1.05 -17.67
CA GLU A 598 19.14 -0.19 -17.54
C GLU A 598 20.49 0.10 -16.91
N ALA A 599 20.94 -0.75 -15.99
CA ALA A 599 22.28 -0.64 -15.41
C ALA A 599 22.95 -2.00 -15.32
N ARG A 600 24.26 -2.04 -15.61
CA ARG A 600 25.10 -3.23 -15.45
C ARG A 600 26.49 -2.87 -14.98
N ILE A 601 27.09 -3.75 -14.18
CA ILE A 601 28.51 -3.64 -13.83
C ILE A 601 29.36 -3.97 -15.06
N ILE A 602 30.23 -3.06 -15.47
CA ILE A 602 31.17 -3.27 -16.59
C ILE A 602 32.62 -3.43 -16.15
N LYS A 603 32.96 -3.03 -14.92
CA LYS A 603 34.29 -3.21 -14.34
C LYS A 603 34.16 -3.40 -12.83
N THR A 604 35.03 -4.26 -12.29
CA THR A 604 35.18 -4.44 -10.85
C THR A 604 36.65 -4.26 -10.48
N GLY A 605 36.92 -3.69 -9.31
CA GLY A 605 38.27 -3.52 -8.79
C GLY A 605 38.26 -3.47 -7.27
N LYS A 606 39.45 -3.49 -6.65
CA LYS A 606 39.58 -3.38 -5.19
C LYS A 606 38.97 -2.09 -4.62
N ALA A 607 38.94 -1.03 -5.43
CA ALA A 607 38.45 0.28 -5.04
C ALA A 607 36.94 0.47 -5.23
N GLY A 608 36.24 -0.45 -5.92
CA GLY A 608 34.80 -0.30 -6.22
C GLY A 608 34.36 -0.93 -7.55
N VAL A 609 33.25 -0.41 -8.11
CA VAL A 609 32.62 -0.91 -9.34
C VAL A 609 32.38 0.23 -10.34
N THR A 610 32.39 -0.10 -11.64
CA THR A 610 31.94 0.83 -12.70
C THR A 610 30.62 0.34 -13.27
N LEU A 611 29.61 1.21 -13.27
CA LEU A 611 28.32 0.95 -13.91
C LEU A 611 28.27 1.56 -15.31
N ALA A 612 27.68 0.84 -16.26
CA ALA A 612 27.13 1.42 -17.48
C ALA A 612 25.62 1.54 -17.31
N ILE A 613 25.10 2.76 -17.44
CA ILE A 613 23.70 3.10 -17.26
C ILE A 613 23.14 3.59 -18.59
N THR A 614 22.11 2.94 -19.11
CA THR A 614 21.46 3.24 -20.39
C THR A 614 20.06 3.79 -20.14
N ASN A 615 19.75 4.95 -20.70
CA ASN A 615 18.39 5.48 -20.72
C ASN A 615 17.73 5.16 -22.06
N LYS A 616 16.80 4.19 -22.08
CA LYS A 616 16.03 3.81 -23.28
C LYS A 616 14.75 4.61 -23.45
N THR A 617 14.41 5.47 -22.49
CA THR A 617 13.19 6.27 -22.53
C THR A 617 13.34 7.48 -23.45
N LYS A 618 12.23 8.18 -23.70
CA LYS A 618 12.20 9.42 -24.50
C LYS A 618 12.54 10.67 -23.68
N TYR A 619 12.76 10.54 -22.38
CA TYR A 619 12.92 11.66 -21.46
C TYR A 619 14.27 11.59 -20.76
N THR A 620 14.87 12.73 -20.47
CA THR A 620 16.11 12.78 -19.68
C THR A 620 15.86 12.21 -18.29
N ALA A 621 16.71 11.28 -17.87
CA ALA A 621 16.65 10.65 -16.55
C ALA A 621 17.69 11.27 -15.62
N SER A 622 17.31 11.58 -14.38
CA SER A 622 18.21 12.00 -13.30
C SER A 622 18.12 10.96 -12.19
N VAL A 623 18.96 9.93 -12.29
CA VAL A 623 18.84 8.69 -11.53
C VAL A 623 19.64 8.80 -10.23
N ALA A 624 18.98 8.64 -9.08
CA ALA A 624 19.65 8.56 -7.80
C ALA A 624 20.35 7.19 -7.65
N ILE A 625 21.62 7.20 -7.24
CA ILE A 625 22.40 5.99 -7.02
C ILE A 625 22.70 5.87 -5.53
N PHE A 626 22.29 4.78 -4.90
CA PHE A 626 22.72 4.43 -3.56
C PHE A 626 23.60 3.19 -3.61
N ALA A 627 24.83 3.33 -3.14
CA ALA A 627 25.81 2.26 -3.16
C ALA A 627 26.47 2.09 -1.79
N GLU A 628 26.69 0.85 -1.41
CA GLU A 628 27.28 0.48 -0.13
C GLU A 628 27.96 -0.89 -0.22
N THR A 629 28.45 -1.40 0.90
CA THR A 629 28.94 -2.77 1.08
C THR A 629 27.86 -3.63 1.75
N SER A 630 27.96 -4.95 1.61
CA SER A 630 27.09 -5.90 2.31
C SER A 630 27.15 -5.76 3.84
N ASN A 631 28.29 -5.30 4.39
CA ASN A 631 28.43 -4.99 5.81
C ASN A 631 27.62 -3.74 6.21
N GLN A 632 27.69 -2.67 5.41
CA GLN A 632 26.90 -1.44 5.66
C GLN A 632 25.39 -1.70 5.53
N ALA A 633 24.99 -2.62 4.66
CA ALA A 633 23.58 -2.99 4.46
C ALA A 633 22.92 -3.59 5.73
N GLN A 634 23.72 -4.11 6.67
CA GLN A 634 23.21 -4.62 7.96
C GLN A 634 22.74 -3.51 8.90
N THR A 635 23.19 -2.27 8.68
CA THR A 635 22.79 -1.11 9.47
C THR A 635 21.51 -0.51 8.92
N PRO A 636 20.51 -0.22 9.78
CA PRO A 636 19.29 0.48 9.36
C PRO A 636 19.59 1.81 8.66
N LEU A 637 18.85 2.08 7.59
CA LEU A 637 18.99 3.31 6.82
C LEU A 637 18.17 4.44 7.44
N SER A 638 18.76 5.62 7.59
CA SER A 638 18.04 6.82 8.05
C SER A 638 16.87 7.18 7.12
N TYR A 639 15.79 7.71 7.70
CA TYR A 639 14.63 8.25 6.97
C TYR A 639 14.96 9.44 6.07
N THR A 640 16.11 10.09 6.24
CA THR A 640 16.56 11.22 5.42
C THR A 640 17.77 10.88 4.56
N ALA A 641 18.14 9.59 4.44
CA ALA A 641 19.33 9.17 3.70
C ALA A 641 19.30 9.60 2.23
N PHE A 642 18.11 9.66 1.62
CA PHE A 642 17.92 10.04 0.23
C PHE A 642 18.44 11.45 -0.12
N VAL A 643 18.53 12.35 0.87
CA VAL A 643 19.04 13.72 0.68
C VAL A 643 20.48 13.71 0.15
N ASN A 644 21.25 12.67 0.50
CA ASN A 644 22.67 12.55 0.17
C ASN A 644 22.96 11.62 -1.01
N TRP A 645 21.93 11.06 -1.65
CA TRP A 645 22.17 10.16 -2.78
C TRP A 645 22.62 10.95 -4.01
N PRO A 646 23.79 10.64 -4.55
CA PRO A 646 24.27 11.29 -5.76
C PRO A 646 23.36 10.92 -6.95
N LYS A 647 23.14 11.89 -7.84
CA LYS A 647 22.31 11.72 -9.03
C LYS A 647 23.14 11.79 -10.30
N VAL A 648 22.78 10.97 -11.28
CA VAL A 648 23.43 10.94 -12.60
C VAL A 648 22.39 11.25 -13.67
N THR A 649 22.68 12.28 -14.47
CA THR A 649 21.85 12.63 -15.62
C THR A 649 22.23 11.78 -16.83
N ILE A 650 21.25 11.12 -17.44
CA ILE A 650 21.42 10.34 -18.67
C ILE A 650 20.38 10.80 -19.70
N GLU A 651 20.86 11.34 -20.82
CA GLU A 651 20.00 11.79 -21.91
C GLU A 651 19.32 10.62 -22.64
N PRO A 652 18.16 10.86 -23.31
CA PRO A 652 17.46 9.84 -24.08
C PRO A 652 18.36 9.10 -25.06
N GLY A 653 18.31 7.76 -25.03
CA GLY A 653 19.09 6.87 -25.90
C GLY A 653 20.59 6.85 -25.60
N LYS A 654 21.08 7.51 -24.54
CA LYS A 654 22.50 7.56 -24.19
C LYS A 654 22.88 6.53 -23.12
N VAL A 655 24.19 6.27 -23.07
CA VAL A 655 24.83 5.46 -22.04
C VAL A 655 25.82 6.33 -21.28
N THR A 656 25.73 6.35 -19.96
CA THR A 656 26.68 7.03 -19.07
C THR A 656 27.44 5.98 -18.25
N LYS A 657 28.76 6.15 -18.12
CA LYS A 657 29.60 5.32 -17.26
C LYS A 657 29.89 6.05 -15.95
N VAL A 658 29.80 5.33 -14.83
CA VAL A 658 29.97 5.92 -13.50
C VAL A 658 30.83 4.99 -12.66
N ASP A 659 31.92 5.53 -12.12
CA ASP A 659 32.75 4.83 -11.14
C ASP A 659 32.17 5.06 -9.74
N ILE A 660 32.05 3.99 -8.96
CA ILE A 660 31.49 3.99 -7.62
C ILE A 660 32.52 3.37 -6.69
N ASP A 661 33.01 4.12 -5.71
CA ASP A 661 33.92 3.57 -4.71
C ASP A 661 33.20 2.77 -3.61
N ASN A 662 33.95 2.02 -2.81
CA ASN A 662 33.38 1.21 -1.72
C ASN A 662 32.68 2.05 -0.61
N ALA A 663 32.86 3.38 -0.61
CA ALA A 663 32.13 4.29 0.28
C ALA A 663 30.84 4.81 -0.36
N GLY A 664 30.50 4.34 -1.56
CA GLY A 664 29.30 4.72 -2.30
C GLY A 664 29.41 6.08 -3.02
N LYS A 665 30.61 6.67 -3.10
CA LYS A 665 30.80 7.96 -3.77
C LYS A 665 31.00 7.76 -5.27
N LEU A 666 30.30 8.58 -6.06
CA LEU A 666 30.48 8.60 -7.51
C LEU A 666 31.74 9.36 -7.90
N ARG A 667 32.44 8.86 -8.91
CA ARG A 667 33.56 9.52 -9.59
C ARG A 667 33.28 9.49 -11.11
N PRO A 668 33.68 10.54 -11.85
CA PRO A 668 33.67 10.46 -13.31
C PRO A 668 34.50 9.25 -13.75
N ALA A 669 33.92 8.38 -14.58
CA ALA A 669 34.67 7.29 -15.19
C ALA A 669 35.63 7.88 -16.24
N PHE A 670 36.93 7.69 -16.05
CA PHE A 670 37.98 8.11 -16.99
C PHE A 670 38.08 7.19 -18.20
#